data_AF-A0A4S2KUU5-F1
#
_entry.id   AF-A0A4S2KUU5-F1
#
_cell.length_a   1.000
_cell.length_b   1.000
_cell.length_c   1.000
_cell.angle_alpha   90.00
_cell.angle_beta   90.00
_cell.angle_gamma   90.00
#
_symmetry.space_group_name_H-M   'P 1'
#
loop_
_entity.id
_entity.type
_entity.pdbx_description
1 polymer ?
#
loop_
_entity_poly.entity_id
_entity_poly.type
_entity_poly.pdbx_seq_one_letter_code
_entity_poly.pdbx_strand_id
1 'polypeptide(L)'
;MLNLNQPEPRLEGAVPTWKILVYDRLGQDIISPLISVKELRELGITLHMQLHSDRDSIPEVPAIYFCAPTDENLGRIGQDLQNGLYDVYHLNFISPISRQRMEDLAAAALLGGVVASIHKVFDQYLNFITLEDDLFVLRHQNSDVISYHAINRGDVKDSEMESVMDIIVDCLFSVFVTLGTVPIIRCPRGNAAEMVAKMIDKKLRENVWDARNNLFEGEASATGHYSFQRPLLIVLDRNVDMATPLHHTWTYQALAHDVLEMTLNRLVVEESVGRSPAGGTRSKTRAYELDNRDRFWCQHKGSPFPRVAEAIQEELEQYRTFEEDVKKLKSSMGIDNDNEMALSMVSNNTARLTSAVNSLPQLLEMKRLIDMHTSVATGILNAIKSRRLDTFFELEEKIMSKQTLDRSVFETIGDPDCGTAEDKLRLAIIYFICTNMSDAEYGKLEAALTAAGCDLNPLIYVKRLRNYTRIAEIQSSYEGGGTKTVSMFSKLMNQGSSFVMEGVKNLVVKKHNLPVTKIVDELMESKQSSRTEDYLYLDPKQLKHNEQMPKNRPTFQDVIVFVVGGGNYIEYQNLVDYVKQRSGAGVNKRVIYGSTTFINAKQLLRQLSLLGQEAHSKYPEWDKARVCPATEVIRARRELTQVEEILKEKRAEQEIKRKYMDEQWEEARKQQLQLRQSFVKFNTLVKENVEKRERAEQKIKEENERQEKYKREIEELEQKLRYMRDVRDKMQRYVGEYRKYQNYLDRVVNETNEFQSINEIFNRYETLVEARQALSDHQDRNLQMLEDKGTEIVLF
;
A
#
# COMPACT_ATOMS: atom_id res chain seq x y z
N MET A 1 10.62 18.60 -6.69
CA MET A 1 11.70 18.22 -5.74
C MET A 1 12.58 17.07 -6.22
N LEU A 2 12.07 15.83 -6.35
CA LEU A 2 12.89 14.61 -6.59
C LEU A 2 13.72 14.63 -7.88
N ASN A 3 13.35 15.45 -8.85
CA ASN A 3 14.17 15.76 -10.02
C ASN A 3 15.12 16.94 -9.78
N LEU A 4 15.81 17.00 -8.63
CA LEU A 4 16.78 18.05 -8.28
C LEU A 4 16.23 19.49 -8.45
N ASN A 5 14.94 19.65 -8.17
CA ASN A 5 14.17 20.89 -8.37
C ASN A 5 14.30 21.44 -9.81
N GLN A 6 14.31 20.55 -10.79
CA GLN A 6 14.20 20.87 -12.22
C GLN A 6 12.86 20.35 -12.75
N PRO A 7 12.25 21.02 -13.74
CA PRO A 7 11.07 20.51 -14.42
C PRO A 7 11.37 19.13 -15.03
N GLU A 8 10.40 18.22 -14.98
CA GLU A 8 10.58 16.89 -15.57
C GLU A 8 10.80 17.01 -17.08
N PRO A 9 11.86 16.40 -17.64
CA PRO A 9 12.01 16.34 -19.08
C PRO A 9 10.88 15.49 -19.65
N ARG A 10 10.06 16.07 -20.54
CA ARG A 10 8.98 15.36 -21.27
C ARG A 10 9.49 14.29 -22.25
N LEU A 11 10.72 13.83 -22.12
CA LEU A 11 11.39 12.92 -23.05
C LEU A 11 11.37 11.51 -22.46
N GLU A 12 10.45 10.69 -22.97
CA GLU A 12 10.53 9.23 -22.89
C GLU A 12 11.92 8.79 -23.38
N GLY A 13 12.83 8.45 -22.46
CA GLY A 13 14.19 7.97 -22.78
C GLY A 13 15.35 8.68 -22.08
N ALA A 14 15.14 9.72 -21.27
CA ALA A 14 16.22 10.27 -20.44
C ALA A 14 16.57 9.29 -19.31
N VAL A 15 17.83 8.83 -19.26
CA VAL A 15 18.33 7.99 -18.16
C VAL A 15 18.30 8.81 -16.87
N PRO A 16 17.52 8.40 -15.84
CA PRO A 16 17.44 9.16 -14.61
C PRO A 16 18.79 9.16 -13.91
N THR A 17 19.24 10.33 -13.45
CA THR A 17 20.43 10.44 -12.60
C THR A 17 20.16 9.70 -11.30
N TRP A 18 21.08 8.82 -10.89
CA TRP A 18 20.99 8.15 -9.60
C TRP A 18 21.17 9.14 -8.47
N LYS A 19 20.28 9.06 -7.47
CA LYS A 19 20.23 9.99 -6.34
C LYS A 19 19.96 9.21 -5.05
N ILE A 20 20.26 9.86 -3.94
CA ILE A 20 19.91 9.41 -2.59
C ILE A 20 18.84 10.35 -2.03
N LEU A 21 17.83 9.81 -1.36
CA LEU A 21 16.82 10.58 -0.66
C LEU A 21 17.04 10.45 0.85
N VAL A 22 17.34 11.55 1.52
CA VAL A 22 17.42 11.65 2.98
C VAL A 22 16.21 12.42 3.47
N TYR A 23 15.40 11.84 4.33
CA TYR A 23 14.28 12.54 4.95
C TYR A 23 14.25 12.35 6.46
N ASP A 24 13.62 13.28 7.16
CA ASP A 24 13.22 13.06 8.55
C ASP A 24 11.88 12.32 8.62
N ARG A 25 11.35 12.14 9.83
CA ARG A 25 10.07 11.46 10.02
C ARG A 25 8.89 12.21 9.39
N LEU A 26 8.90 13.55 9.42
CA LEU A 26 7.84 14.35 8.78
C LEU A 26 7.90 14.18 7.25
N GLY A 27 9.09 14.24 6.66
CA GLY A 27 9.30 14.02 5.23
C GLY A 27 8.87 12.62 4.79
N GLN A 28 9.09 11.61 5.63
CA GLN A 28 8.59 10.25 5.39
C GLN A 28 7.06 10.20 5.39
N ASP A 29 6.40 10.81 6.38
CA ASP A 29 4.94 10.83 6.49
C ASP A 29 4.30 11.51 5.26
N ILE A 30 4.97 12.49 4.66
CA ILE A 30 4.50 13.20 3.45
C ILE A 30 4.69 12.35 2.18
N ILE A 31 5.85 11.70 2.01
CA ILE A 31 6.18 10.96 0.78
C ILE A 31 5.48 9.60 0.72
N SER A 32 5.39 8.90 1.86
CA SER A 32 4.95 7.49 1.88
C SER A 32 3.55 7.23 1.31
N PRO A 33 2.53 8.09 1.49
CA PRO A 33 1.21 7.85 0.89
C PRO A 33 1.16 8.20 -0.60
N LEU A 34 2.14 8.97 -1.11
CA LEU A 34 2.13 9.54 -2.45
C LEU A 34 2.94 8.75 -3.47
N ILE A 35 4.07 8.18 -3.04
CA ILE A 35 5.04 7.56 -3.95
C ILE A 35 5.51 6.23 -3.35
N SER A 36 5.26 5.15 -4.08
CA SER A 36 5.73 3.81 -3.73
C SER A 36 7.25 3.69 -3.86
N VAL A 37 7.84 2.70 -3.17
CA VAL A 37 9.27 2.39 -3.28
C VAL A 37 9.66 2.06 -4.73
N LYS A 38 8.74 1.47 -5.50
CA LYS A 38 8.94 1.17 -6.91
C LYS A 38 9.09 2.45 -7.73
N GLU A 39 8.20 3.42 -7.54
CA GLU A 39 8.24 4.71 -8.26
C GLU A 39 9.46 5.55 -7.85
N LEU A 40 9.84 5.55 -6.56
CA LEU A 40 11.08 6.21 -6.14
C LEU A 40 12.28 5.71 -6.95
N ARG A 41 12.37 4.39 -7.18
CA ARG A 41 13.44 3.80 -8.02
C ARG A 41 13.33 4.21 -9.47
N GLU A 42 12.12 4.26 -10.03
CA GLU A 42 11.87 4.73 -11.40
C GLU A 42 12.27 6.22 -11.58
N LEU A 43 12.13 7.04 -10.52
CA LEU A 43 12.58 8.44 -10.48
C LEU A 43 14.10 8.62 -10.23
N GLY A 44 14.85 7.51 -10.17
CA GLY A 44 16.30 7.51 -9.95
C GLY A 44 16.74 7.53 -8.49
N ILE A 45 15.83 7.39 -7.52
CA ILE A 45 16.19 7.25 -6.11
C ILE A 45 16.63 5.81 -5.84
N THR A 46 17.94 5.60 -5.71
CA THR A 46 18.53 4.27 -5.46
C THR A 46 18.39 3.85 -4.00
N LEU A 47 18.54 4.81 -3.10
CA LEU A 47 18.52 4.62 -1.66
C LEU A 47 17.72 5.74 -1.00
N HIS A 48 16.88 5.38 -0.04
CA HIS A 48 16.20 6.33 0.85
C HIS A 48 16.55 6.02 2.30
N MET A 49 16.85 7.04 3.10
CA MET A 49 17.36 6.88 4.46
C MET A 49 16.77 7.92 5.41
N GLN A 50 16.66 7.53 6.68
CA GLN A 50 16.30 8.47 7.76
C GLN A 50 17.47 9.39 8.09
N LEU A 51 17.23 10.69 8.23
CA LEU A 51 18.23 11.70 8.57
C LEU A 51 19.00 11.32 9.86
N HIS A 52 18.28 10.84 10.86
CA HIS A 52 18.84 10.47 12.17
C HIS A 52 19.41 9.04 12.24
N SER A 53 19.48 8.33 11.11
CA SER A 53 20.19 7.05 11.05
C SER A 53 21.69 7.24 10.85
N ASP A 54 22.46 6.22 11.23
CA ASP A 54 23.86 6.09 10.86
C ASP A 54 23.95 5.81 9.37
N ARG A 55 24.74 6.62 8.65
CA ARG A 55 24.82 6.63 7.20
C ARG A 55 26.29 6.64 6.79
N ASP A 56 26.66 5.71 5.91
CA ASP A 56 27.99 5.64 5.33
C ASP A 56 28.15 6.69 4.22
N SER A 57 29.38 7.14 3.98
CA SER A 57 29.67 8.05 2.86
C SER A 57 29.46 7.34 1.53
N ILE A 58 28.75 8.00 0.62
CA ILE A 58 28.49 7.53 -0.74
C ILE A 58 28.93 8.65 -1.69
N PRO A 59 30.20 8.65 -2.14
CA PRO A 59 30.70 9.63 -3.08
C PRO A 59 30.04 9.47 -4.46
N GLU A 60 30.15 10.51 -5.29
CA GLU A 60 29.68 10.62 -6.68
C GLU A 60 28.15 10.65 -6.87
N VAL A 61 27.35 10.43 -5.81
CA VAL A 61 25.88 10.41 -5.90
C VAL A 61 25.26 11.65 -5.24
N PRO A 62 24.42 12.42 -5.95
CA PRO A 62 23.68 13.53 -5.36
C PRO A 62 22.70 13.10 -4.27
N ALA A 63 22.71 13.81 -3.15
CA ALA A 63 21.80 13.61 -2.04
C ALA A 63 20.73 14.71 -1.98
N ILE A 64 19.46 14.29 -1.98
CA ILE A 64 18.29 15.14 -1.78
C ILE A 64 17.88 15.03 -0.32
N TYR A 65 17.96 16.13 0.41
CA TYR A 65 17.46 16.23 1.77
C TYR A 65 16.04 16.78 1.72
N PHE A 66 15.07 16.08 2.32
CA PHE A 66 13.70 16.52 2.50
C PHE A 66 13.30 16.44 3.97
N CYS A 67 13.41 17.56 4.69
CA CYS A 67 13.27 17.56 6.14
C CYS A 67 12.70 18.87 6.67
N ALA A 68 12.15 18.85 7.89
CA ALA A 68 11.75 20.08 8.56
C ALA A 68 12.99 20.89 8.99
N PRO A 69 12.97 22.24 8.93
CA PRO A 69 14.09 23.08 9.33
C PRO A 69 14.16 23.23 10.86
N THR A 70 14.22 22.12 11.60
CA THR A 70 14.38 22.12 13.06
C THR A 70 15.85 22.19 13.46
N ASP A 71 16.13 22.68 14.68
CA ASP A 71 17.52 22.80 15.15
C ASP A 71 18.22 21.44 15.25
N GLU A 72 17.46 20.38 15.60
CA GLU A 72 17.92 18.99 15.60
C GLU A 72 18.32 18.52 14.19
N ASN A 73 17.45 18.74 13.20
CA ASN A 73 17.72 18.33 11.81
C ASN A 73 18.88 19.13 11.22
N LEU A 74 18.93 20.44 11.43
CA LEU A 74 20.00 21.31 10.94
C LEU A 74 21.35 20.95 11.57
N GLY A 75 21.36 20.61 12.86
CA GLY A 75 22.55 20.08 13.53
C GLY A 75 23.05 18.79 12.89
N ARG A 76 22.15 17.84 12.58
CA ARG A 76 22.50 16.58 11.91
C ARG A 76 22.99 16.81 10.47
N ILE A 77 22.36 17.69 9.71
CA ILE A 77 22.81 18.08 8.36
C ILE A 77 24.18 18.76 8.44
N GLY A 78 24.41 19.65 9.41
CA GLY A 78 25.71 20.27 9.64
C GLY A 78 26.82 19.26 9.89
N GLN A 79 26.54 18.18 10.64
CA GLN A 79 27.48 17.07 10.83
C GLN A 79 27.73 16.29 9.53
N ASP A 80 26.70 16.03 8.72
CA ASP A 80 26.87 15.38 7.41
C ASP A 80 27.78 16.19 6.48
N LEU A 81 27.60 17.51 6.47
CA LEU A 81 28.40 18.45 5.69
C LEU A 81 29.86 18.46 6.16
N GLN A 82 30.11 18.45 7.46
CA GLN A 82 31.47 18.40 8.03
C GLN A 82 32.17 17.06 7.74
N ASN A 83 31.42 15.96 7.72
CA ASN A 83 31.94 14.63 7.44
C ASN A 83 32.06 14.35 5.93
N GLY A 84 31.56 15.23 5.06
CA GLY A 84 31.62 15.07 3.60
C GLY A 84 30.94 13.78 3.12
N LEU A 85 29.75 13.46 3.63
CA LEU A 85 29.09 12.18 3.31
C LEU A 85 28.76 12.02 1.81
N TYR A 86 28.41 13.13 1.15
CA TYR A 86 28.03 13.18 -0.27
C TYR A 86 28.77 14.32 -0.99
N ASP A 87 28.87 14.23 -2.31
CA ASP A 87 29.54 15.24 -3.13
C ASP A 87 28.63 16.42 -3.52
N VAL A 88 27.31 16.17 -3.56
CA VAL A 88 26.31 17.14 -3.98
C VAL A 88 25.11 17.09 -3.03
N TYR A 89 24.75 18.25 -2.47
CA TYR A 89 23.64 18.40 -1.54
C TYR A 89 22.53 19.27 -2.15
N HIS A 90 21.32 18.73 -2.17
CA HIS A 90 20.08 19.43 -2.51
C HIS A 90 19.20 19.52 -1.26
N LEU A 91 19.19 20.67 -0.61
CA LEU A 91 18.48 20.89 0.64
C LEU A 91 17.05 21.38 0.34
N ASN A 92 16.05 20.58 0.67
CA ASN A 92 14.64 20.90 0.51
C ASN A 92 13.98 20.89 1.89
N PHE A 93 13.60 22.07 2.37
CA PHE A 93 12.92 22.22 3.65
C PHE A 93 11.41 22.12 3.48
N ILE A 94 10.77 21.33 4.34
CA ILE A 94 9.32 21.11 4.31
C ILE A 94 8.54 22.42 4.54
N SER A 95 9.05 23.26 5.44
CA SER A 95 8.54 24.60 5.77
C SER A 95 9.65 25.64 5.60
N PRO A 96 9.32 26.94 5.53
CA PRO A 96 10.32 28.00 5.38
C PRO A 96 11.39 27.98 6.47
N ILE A 97 12.67 28.07 6.06
CA ILE A 97 13.79 28.21 6.99
C ILE A 97 13.94 29.66 7.45
N SER A 98 14.16 29.87 8.76
CA SER A 98 14.41 31.22 9.28
C SER A 98 15.80 31.72 8.87
N ARG A 99 15.97 33.05 8.81
CA ARG A 99 17.25 33.66 8.46
C ARG A 99 18.39 33.21 9.38
N GLN A 100 18.15 33.18 10.68
CA GLN A 100 19.14 32.70 11.65
C GLN A 100 19.59 31.27 11.35
N ARG A 101 18.63 30.35 11.14
CA ARG A 101 18.91 28.95 10.82
C ARG A 101 19.66 28.78 9.50
N MET A 102 19.38 29.64 8.51
CA MET A 102 20.12 29.67 7.25
C MET A 102 21.58 30.13 7.44
N GLU A 103 21.80 31.15 8.27
CA GLU A 103 23.15 31.63 8.61
C GLU A 103 23.95 30.56 9.37
N ASP A 104 23.32 29.84 10.31
CA ASP A 104 23.94 28.73 11.06
C ASP A 104 24.32 27.55 10.13
N LEU A 105 23.45 27.19 9.20
CA LEU A 105 23.72 26.17 8.19
C LEU A 105 24.88 26.57 7.26
N ALA A 106 24.93 27.83 6.83
CA ALA A 106 26.02 28.37 6.02
C ALA A 106 27.36 28.32 6.78
N ALA A 107 27.36 28.64 8.08
CA ALA A 107 28.54 28.51 8.93
C ALA A 107 29.02 27.05 9.04
N ALA A 108 28.10 26.10 9.20
CA ALA A 108 28.43 24.67 9.22
C ALA A 108 29.04 24.19 7.88
N ALA A 109 28.49 24.65 6.75
CA ALA A 109 29.01 24.33 5.42
C ALA A 109 30.43 24.91 5.18
N LEU A 110 30.69 26.11 5.68
CA LEU A 110 32.01 26.75 5.63
C LEU A 110 33.05 25.97 6.44
N LEU A 111 32.68 25.54 7.66
CA LEU A 111 33.56 24.73 8.51
C LEU A 111 33.88 23.37 7.89
N GLY A 112 32.91 22.75 7.20
CA GLY A 112 33.11 21.51 6.45
C GLY A 112 33.88 21.66 5.13
N GLY A 113 34.07 22.89 4.63
CA GLY A 113 34.69 23.12 3.33
C GLY A 113 33.85 22.66 2.13
N VAL A 114 32.55 22.44 2.32
CA VAL A 114 31.62 21.85 1.33
C VAL A 114 30.63 22.85 0.73
N VAL A 115 30.90 24.15 0.85
CA VAL A 115 30.00 25.21 0.32
C VAL A 115 29.72 25.03 -1.17
N ALA A 116 30.73 24.65 -1.96
CA ALA A 116 30.58 24.40 -3.40
C ALA A 116 29.75 23.14 -3.72
N SER A 117 29.61 22.22 -2.76
CA SER A 117 28.82 20.99 -2.91
C SER A 117 27.32 21.24 -2.71
N ILE A 118 26.92 22.30 -2.01
CA ILE A 118 25.51 22.67 -1.80
C ILE A 118 24.99 23.38 -3.06
N HIS A 119 24.22 22.67 -3.88
CA HIS A 119 23.76 23.19 -5.17
C HIS A 119 22.46 23.99 -5.06
N LYS A 120 21.56 23.58 -4.18
CA LYS A 120 20.22 24.16 -4.06
C LYS A 120 19.74 24.12 -2.60
N VAL A 121 19.09 25.20 -2.20
CA VAL A 121 18.33 25.32 -0.94
C VAL A 121 16.94 25.83 -1.29
N PHE A 122 15.89 25.07 -0.98
CA PHE A 122 14.52 25.42 -1.32
C PHE A 122 13.59 25.25 -0.12
N ASP A 123 12.66 26.18 0.03
CA ASP A 123 11.47 26.01 0.86
C ASP A 123 10.37 25.39 -0.03
N GLN A 124 9.92 24.18 0.30
CA GLN A 124 8.97 23.44 -0.53
C GLN A 124 7.49 23.76 -0.23
N TYR A 125 7.17 24.29 0.96
CA TYR A 125 5.80 24.52 1.41
C TYR A 125 4.90 23.25 1.33
N LEU A 126 5.44 22.11 1.80
CA LEU A 126 4.77 20.81 1.78
C LEU A 126 4.46 20.29 3.19
N ASN A 127 4.20 21.18 4.14
CA ASN A 127 3.99 20.83 5.56
C ASN A 127 2.58 20.26 5.84
N PHE A 128 2.16 19.24 5.09
CA PHE A 128 0.91 18.51 5.23
C PHE A 128 1.00 17.17 4.51
N ILE A 129 0.15 16.22 4.90
CA ILE A 129 0.09 14.87 4.34
C ILE A 129 -1.17 14.76 3.51
N THR A 130 -1.06 14.22 2.30
CA THR A 130 -2.21 13.98 1.43
C THR A 130 -2.49 12.48 1.38
N LEU A 131 -3.71 12.08 1.73
CA LEU A 131 -4.13 10.68 1.73
C LEU A 131 -4.96 10.32 0.49
N GLU A 132 -5.63 11.30 -0.09
CA GLU A 132 -6.45 11.23 -1.32
C GLU A 132 -6.29 12.53 -2.09
N ASP A 133 -6.64 12.57 -3.37
CA ASP A 133 -6.56 13.79 -4.20
C ASP A 133 -7.30 15.00 -3.58
N ASP A 134 -8.35 14.74 -2.81
CA ASP A 134 -9.21 15.70 -2.12
C ASP A 134 -9.19 15.54 -0.58
N LEU A 135 -8.15 14.90 -0.02
CA LEU A 135 -7.99 14.69 1.43
C LEU A 135 -6.58 15.01 1.92
N PHE A 136 -6.47 15.90 2.91
CA PHE A 136 -5.21 16.18 3.59
C PHE A 136 -5.30 16.17 5.14
N VAL A 137 -4.17 15.95 5.79
CA VAL A 137 -4.02 15.93 7.25
C VAL A 137 -2.76 16.69 7.61
N LEU A 138 -2.76 17.48 8.68
CA LEU A 138 -1.59 18.30 8.99
C LEU A 138 -0.44 17.49 9.58
N ARG A 139 -0.72 16.57 10.51
CA ARG A 139 0.30 15.71 11.12
C ARG A 139 -0.19 14.30 11.40
N HIS A 140 0.72 13.35 11.25
CA HIS A 140 0.57 11.97 11.68
C HIS A 140 1.43 11.69 12.91
N GLN A 141 2.76 11.79 12.78
CA GLN A 141 3.64 11.65 13.94
C GLN A 141 3.65 12.91 14.80
N ASN A 142 3.77 12.73 16.13
CA ASN A 142 3.63 13.80 17.12
C ASN A 142 2.34 14.61 16.96
N SER A 143 1.27 13.97 16.46
CA SER A 143 -0.05 14.57 16.28
C SER A 143 -0.69 15.03 17.61
N ASP A 144 -0.24 14.48 18.74
CA ASP A 144 -0.70 14.83 20.08
C ASP A 144 -0.61 16.33 20.36
N VAL A 145 0.39 17.02 19.78
CA VAL A 145 0.62 18.47 19.96
C VAL A 145 -0.51 19.32 19.38
N ILE A 146 -1.20 18.84 18.34
CA ILE A 146 -2.32 19.52 17.66
C ILE A 146 -3.63 18.73 17.76
N SER A 147 -3.70 17.84 18.75
CA SER A 147 -4.85 16.95 19.00
C SER A 147 -6.01 17.71 19.65
N TYR A 148 -7.20 17.09 19.66
CA TYR A 148 -8.35 17.66 20.37
C TYR A 148 -8.09 17.81 21.87
N HIS A 149 -7.38 16.85 22.48
CA HIS A 149 -6.94 16.95 23.88
C HIS A 149 -6.05 18.19 24.11
N ALA A 150 -5.01 18.39 23.29
CA ALA A 150 -4.08 19.51 23.47
C ALA A 150 -4.77 20.89 23.38
N ILE A 151 -5.80 21.01 22.54
CA ILE A 151 -6.56 22.25 22.35
C ILE A 151 -7.57 22.49 23.50
N ASN A 152 -8.05 21.43 24.17
CA ASN A 152 -9.16 21.53 25.13
C ASN A 152 -8.79 21.19 26.59
N ARG A 153 -7.52 20.87 26.88
CA ARG A 153 -7.06 20.59 28.25
C ARG A 153 -7.19 21.83 29.15
N GLY A 154 -7.48 21.61 30.43
CA GLY A 154 -7.90 22.68 31.34
C GLY A 154 -6.78 23.59 31.87
N ASP A 155 -5.54 23.31 31.52
CA ASP A 155 -4.29 23.91 32.00
C ASP A 155 -3.43 24.52 30.87
N VAL A 156 -3.94 24.58 29.62
CA VAL A 156 -3.24 25.23 28.50
C VAL A 156 -3.00 26.70 28.84
N LYS A 157 -1.76 27.16 28.66
CA LYS A 157 -1.40 28.59 28.72
C LYS A 157 -1.65 29.24 27.36
N ASP A 158 -1.99 30.54 27.36
CA ASP A 158 -2.21 31.30 26.12
C ASP A 158 -1.04 31.17 25.13
N SER A 159 0.21 31.19 25.59
CA SER A 159 1.39 31.02 24.74
C SER A 159 1.54 29.61 24.16
N GLU A 160 1.10 28.58 24.90
CA GLU A 160 1.07 27.21 24.38
C GLU A 160 -0.02 27.07 23.33
N MET A 161 -1.19 27.65 23.58
CA MET A 161 -2.29 27.70 22.60
C MET A 161 -1.86 28.40 21.31
N GLU A 162 -1.23 29.56 21.42
CA GLU A 162 -0.71 30.31 20.27
C GLU A 162 0.28 29.46 19.45
N SER A 163 1.22 28.77 20.11
CA SER A 163 2.17 27.86 19.45
C SER A 163 1.47 26.69 18.73
N VAL A 164 0.43 26.10 19.33
CA VAL A 164 -0.39 25.07 18.69
C VAL A 164 -1.08 25.62 17.44
N MET A 165 -1.66 26.82 17.54
CA MET A 165 -2.33 27.47 16.41
C MET A 165 -1.35 27.87 15.30
N ASP A 166 -0.16 28.34 15.64
CA ASP A 166 0.91 28.65 14.67
C ASP A 166 1.27 27.41 13.84
N ILE A 167 1.44 26.25 14.49
CA ILE A 167 1.71 24.98 13.78
C ILE A 167 0.58 24.67 12.79
N ILE A 168 -0.68 24.79 13.22
CA ILE A 168 -1.85 24.51 12.37
C ILE A 168 -1.89 25.47 11.17
N VAL A 169 -1.68 26.76 11.41
CA VAL A 169 -1.71 27.82 10.41
C VAL A 169 -0.55 27.69 9.42
N ASP A 170 0.64 27.30 9.88
CA ASP A 170 1.80 27.04 9.02
C ASP A 170 1.56 25.89 8.03
N CYS A 171 0.97 24.81 8.51
CA CYS A 171 0.58 23.68 7.67
C CYS A 171 -0.54 24.06 6.68
N LEU A 172 -1.60 24.74 7.14
CA LEU A 172 -2.67 25.23 6.26
C LEU A 172 -2.18 26.21 5.20
N PHE A 173 -1.27 27.10 5.57
CA PHE A 173 -0.66 28.02 4.62
C PHE A 173 0.09 27.26 3.52
N SER A 174 0.80 26.20 3.87
CA SER A 174 1.48 25.31 2.91
C SER A 174 0.51 24.67 1.91
N VAL A 175 -0.69 24.29 2.36
CA VAL A 175 -1.76 23.80 1.47
C VAL A 175 -2.17 24.87 0.45
N PHE A 176 -2.40 26.11 0.89
CA PHE A 176 -2.80 27.19 -0.02
C PHE A 176 -1.70 27.62 -0.98
N VAL A 177 -0.43 27.61 -0.55
CA VAL A 177 0.71 27.82 -1.44
C VAL A 177 0.75 26.72 -2.50
N THR A 178 0.59 25.44 -2.11
CA THR A 178 0.55 24.31 -3.05
C THR A 178 -0.63 24.39 -4.03
N LEU A 179 -1.81 24.83 -3.56
CA LEU A 179 -2.98 25.04 -4.42
C LEU A 179 -2.85 26.29 -5.32
N GLY A 180 -1.94 27.21 -5.02
CA GLY A 180 -1.80 28.48 -5.73
C GLY A 180 -3.04 29.38 -5.65
N THR A 181 -3.88 29.23 -4.62
CA THR A 181 -5.14 29.98 -4.48
C THR A 181 -5.31 30.61 -3.10
N VAL A 182 -6.01 31.75 -3.07
CA VAL A 182 -6.34 32.47 -1.83
C VAL A 182 -7.86 32.37 -1.58
N PRO A 183 -8.30 31.67 -0.53
CA PRO A 183 -9.71 31.40 -0.29
C PRO A 183 -10.45 32.62 0.28
N ILE A 184 -11.78 32.57 0.29
CA ILE A 184 -12.64 33.33 1.21
C ILE A 184 -12.88 32.44 2.43
N ILE A 185 -12.76 32.97 3.65
CA ILE A 185 -12.78 32.15 4.87
C ILE A 185 -14.08 32.35 5.63
N ARG A 186 -14.70 31.23 6.05
CA ARG A 186 -15.87 31.19 6.93
C ARG A 186 -15.59 30.28 8.13
N CYS A 187 -15.99 30.71 9.32
CA CYS A 187 -15.87 29.89 10.53
C CYS A 187 -16.93 30.30 11.59
N PRO A 188 -17.32 29.39 12.50
CA PRO A 188 -18.07 29.76 13.69
C PRO A 188 -17.24 30.67 14.61
N ARG A 189 -17.91 31.38 15.53
CA ARG A 189 -17.28 32.28 16.51
C ARG A 189 -17.06 31.59 17.86
N GLY A 190 -16.06 32.05 18.61
CA GLY A 190 -15.85 31.72 20.02
C GLY A 190 -15.13 30.40 20.29
N ASN A 191 -14.47 29.80 19.30
CA ASN A 191 -13.76 28.53 19.45
C ASN A 191 -12.39 28.53 18.75
N ALA A 192 -11.69 27.40 18.77
CA ALA A 192 -10.37 27.26 18.16
C ALA A 192 -10.40 27.53 16.65
N ALA A 193 -11.51 27.22 15.97
CA ALA A 193 -11.67 27.51 14.54
C ALA A 193 -11.59 29.01 14.24
N GLU A 194 -12.11 29.88 15.11
CA GLU A 194 -11.97 31.35 14.95
C GLU A 194 -10.51 31.80 15.05
N MET A 195 -9.74 31.25 15.99
CA MET A 195 -8.32 31.58 16.15
C MET A 195 -7.53 31.19 14.89
N VAL A 196 -7.71 29.94 14.42
CA VAL A 196 -7.08 29.45 13.18
C VAL A 196 -7.48 30.33 11.99
N ALA A 197 -8.77 30.63 11.83
CA ALA A 197 -9.29 31.43 10.71
C ALA A 197 -8.72 32.85 10.67
N LYS A 198 -8.60 33.52 11.83
CA LYS A 198 -8.01 34.86 11.92
C LYS A 198 -6.51 34.86 11.65
N MET A 199 -5.79 33.87 12.18
CA MET A 199 -4.35 33.76 11.97
C MET A 199 -4.00 33.42 10.51
N ILE A 200 -4.76 32.51 9.86
CA ILE A 200 -4.55 32.23 8.43
C ILE A 200 -4.98 33.40 7.54
N ASP A 201 -6.05 34.15 7.86
CA ASP A 201 -6.37 35.39 7.13
C ASP A 201 -5.21 36.38 7.19
N LYS A 202 -4.68 36.63 8.39
CA LYS A 202 -3.53 37.51 8.60
C LYS A 202 -2.32 37.05 7.78
N LYS A 203 -1.98 35.77 7.84
CA LYS A 203 -0.81 35.21 7.13
C LYS A 203 -0.97 35.27 5.60
N LEU A 204 -2.15 34.95 5.08
CA LEU A 204 -2.45 35.07 3.65
C LEU A 204 -2.39 36.53 3.18
N ARG A 205 -2.96 37.44 3.96
CA ARG A 205 -2.92 38.90 3.74
C ARG A 205 -1.47 39.38 3.62
N GLU A 206 -0.65 39.12 4.62
CA GLU A 206 0.76 39.55 4.62
C GLU A 206 1.53 39.08 3.37
N ASN A 207 1.25 37.88 2.85
CA ASN A 207 1.91 37.34 1.65
C ASN A 207 1.31 37.85 0.33
N VAL A 208 -0.01 38.06 0.25
CA VAL A 208 -0.68 38.55 -0.96
C VAL A 208 -0.27 40.00 -1.28
N TRP A 209 -0.07 40.82 -0.26
CA TRP A 209 0.34 42.22 -0.43
C TRP A 209 1.86 42.42 -0.43
N ASP A 210 2.66 41.37 -0.27
CA ASP A 210 4.10 41.45 -0.46
C ASP A 210 4.45 41.39 -1.95
N ALA A 211 4.55 42.58 -2.57
CA ALA A 211 4.88 42.74 -3.99
C ALA A 211 6.25 42.17 -4.39
N ARG A 212 7.12 41.82 -3.43
CA ARG A 212 8.45 41.24 -3.72
C ARG A 212 8.44 39.71 -3.73
N ASN A 213 7.47 39.07 -3.07
CA ASN A 213 7.46 37.63 -2.83
C ASN A 213 6.04 37.05 -2.83
N ASN A 214 5.25 37.37 -3.87
CA ASN A 214 3.89 36.87 -3.98
C ASN A 214 3.86 35.39 -4.41
N LEU A 215 3.73 34.50 -3.42
CA LEU A 215 3.65 33.05 -3.61
C LEU A 215 2.40 32.60 -4.39
N PHE A 216 1.42 33.48 -4.60
CA PHE A 216 0.13 33.16 -5.22
C PHE A 216 -0.02 33.66 -6.67
N GLU A 217 1.01 34.29 -7.25
CA GLU A 217 0.97 34.82 -8.63
C GLU A 217 1.69 33.92 -9.67
N GLY A 218 2.37 32.84 -9.26
CA GLY A 218 3.36 32.15 -10.10
C GLY A 218 2.95 30.86 -10.82
N GLU A 219 2.09 30.00 -10.27
CA GLU A 219 1.97 28.60 -10.78
C GLU A 219 0.56 28.11 -11.12
N ALA A 220 -0.49 28.91 -10.91
CA ALA A 220 -1.84 28.58 -11.37
C ALA A 220 -1.96 28.43 -12.91
N SER A 221 -0.95 28.88 -13.67
CA SER A 221 -0.88 28.67 -15.13
C SER A 221 -0.31 27.31 -15.54
N ALA A 222 0.33 26.53 -14.64
CA ALA A 222 0.98 25.27 -14.99
C ALA A 222 0.07 24.03 -14.87
N THR A 223 -0.94 24.08 -13.99
CA THR A 223 -1.83 22.93 -13.70
C THR A 223 -3.16 22.95 -14.47
N GLY A 224 -3.38 23.93 -15.36
CA GLY A 224 -4.55 23.97 -16.26
C GLY A 224 -5.92 24.16 -15.58
N HIS A 225 -5.97 24.35 -14.26
CA HIS A 225 -7.21 24.55 -13.51
C HIS A 225 -7.52 26.04 -13.32
N TYR A 226 -8.01 26.69 -14.37
CA TYR A 226 -8.60 28.03 -14.26
C TYR A 226 -9.95 27.95 -13.54
N SER A 227 -10.01 28.30 -12.26
CA SER A 227 -11.27 28.68 -11.61
C SER A 227 -11.34 30.21 -11.56
N PHE A 228 -12.29 30.80 -12.30
CA PHE A 228 -12.56 32.24 -12.27
C PHE A 228 -13.16 32.69 -10.92
N GLN A 229 -13.56 31.74 -10.05
CA GLN A 229 -14.11 31.98 -8.73
C GLN A 229 -13.15 31.49 -7.65
N ARG A 230 -12.99 32.28 -6.58
CA ARG A 230 -12.14 31.91 -5.44
C ARG A 230 -12.78 30.79 -4.62
N PRO A 231 -11.99 29.83 -4.12
CA PRO A 231 -12.53 28.77 -3.27
C PRO A 231 -12.98 29.32 -1.92
N LEU A 232 -13.94 28.63 -1.31
CA LEU A 232 -14.40 28.85 0.06
C LEU A 232 -13.61 27.97 1.04
N LEU A 233 -12.94 28.54 2.03
CA LEU A 233 -12.42 27.80 3.19
C LEU A 233 -13.45 27.85 4.32
N ILE A 234 -13.92 26.70 4.77
CA ILE A 234 -14.75 26.55 5.97
C ILE A 234 -13.88 25.93 7.06
N VAL A 235 -13.60 26.70 8.12
CA VAL A 235 -12.88 26.21 9.31
C VAL A 235 -13.90 25.84 10.37
N LEU A 236 -13.89 24.59 10.82
CA LEU A 236 -14.80 24.05 11.83
C LEU A 236 -14.01 23.55 13.04
N ASP A 237 -14.66 23.55 14.20
CA ASP A 237 -14.16 22.92 15.41
C ASP A 237 -14.82 21.55 15.57
N ARG A 238 -14.09 20.53 16.03
CA ARG A 238 -14.62 19.18 16.24
C ARG A 238 -15.89 19.15 17.10
N ASN A 239 -16.06 20.13 18.00
CA ASN A 239 -17.26 20.32 18.82
C ASN A 239 -18.56 20.47 18.00
N VAL A 240 -18.48 20.77 16.70
CA VAL A 240 -19.64 20.84 15.81
C VAL A 240 -20.37 19.49 15.69
N ASP A 241 -19.63 18.38 15.78
CA ASP A 241 -20.17 17.04 15.62
C ASP A 241 -19.24 16.02 16.31
N MET A 242 -19.69 15.49 17.44
CA MET A 242 -18.99 14.44 18.19
C MET A 242 -19.56 13.05 17.95
N ALA A 243 -20.76 12.93 17.35
CA ALA A 243 -21.41 11.64 17.17
C ALA A 243 -20.83 10.91 15.96
N THR A 244 -20.59 11.61 14.86
CA THR A 244 -20.08 11.04 13.62
C THR A 244 -18.75 10.30 13.81
N PRO A 245 -17.69 10.87 14.43
CA PRO A 245 -16.43 10.15 14.59
C PRO A 245 -16.51 8.93 15.51
N LEU A 246 -17.54 8.84 16.36
CA LEU A 246 -17.79 7.69 17.24
C LEU A 246 -18.73 6.66 16.61
N HIS A 247 -19.42 7.01 15.51
CA HIS A 247 -20.38 6.14 14.83
C HIS A 247 -19.68 4.92 14.22
N HIS A 248 -20.25 3.73 14.40
CA HIS A 248 -19.83 2.56 13.65
C HIS A 248 -20.14 2.76 12.18
N THR A 249 -19.22 2.38 11.30
CA THR A 249 -19.31 2.71 9.87
C THR A 249 -19.62 1.47 9.06
N TRP A 250 -20.08 1.66 7.82
CA TRP A 250 -20.36 0.54 6.92
C TRP A 250 -19.75 0.69 5.52
N THR A 251 -18.89 1.69 5.32
CA THR A 251 -18.14 1.89 4.08
C THR A 251 -16.76 1.27 4.19
N TYR A 252 -16.21 0.81 3.07
CA TYR A 252 -14.98 0.00 3.08
C TYR A 252 -13.79 0.69 3.76
N GLN A 253 -13.52 1.93 3.36
CA GLN A 253 -12.40 2.73 3.86
C GLN A 253 -12.55 3.10 5.34
N ALA A 254 -13.74 3.54 5.74
CA ALA A 254 -14.01 3.92 7.11
C ALA A 254 -13.98 2.71 8.06
N LEU A 255 -14.49 1.55 7.61
CA LEU A 255 -14.40 0.29 8.36
C LEU A 255 -12.95 -0.16 8.52
N ALA A 256 -12.16 -0.16 7.44
CA ALA A 256 -10.74 -0.53 7.52
C ALA A 256 -9.98 0.35 8.52
N HIS A 257 -10.27 1.66 8.54
CA HIS A 257 -9.70 2.60 9.49
C HIS A 257 -10.13 2.36 10.95
N ASP A 258 -11.40 2.03 11.16
CA ASP A 258 -11.97 1.82 12.50
C ASP A 258 -11.54 0.47 13.11
N VAL A 259 -11.60 -0.63 12.34
CA VAL A 259 -11.41 -1.98 12.89
C VAL A 259 -10.04 -2.61 12.62
N LEU A 260 -9.29 -2.12 11.63
CA LEU A 260 -7.94 -2.62 11.28
C LEU A 260 -6.83 -1.59 11.54
N GLU A 261 -7.15 -0.46 12.19
CA GLU A 261 -6.20 0.60 12.57
C GLU A 261 -5.34 1.10 11.39
N MET A 262 -5.97 1.32 10.23
CA MET A 262 -5.31 1.86 9.04
C MET A 262 -4.63 3.22 9.33
N THR A 263 -3.37 3.37 8.95
CA THR A 263 -2.59 4.62 9.11
C THR A 263 -1.78 4.88 7.84
N LEU A 264 -1.82 6.10 7.31
CA LEU A 264 -1.11 6.49 6.08
C LEU A 264 -1.32 5.51 4.91
N ASN A 265 -2.58 5.15 4.64
CA ASN A 265 -2.97 4.17 3.61
C ASN A 265 -2.33 2.78 3.76
N ARG A 266 -1.86 2.45 4.96
CA ARG A 266 -1.29 1.15 5.31
C ARG A 266 -2.08 0.52 6.44
N LEU A 267 -2.33 -0.78 6.35
CA LEU A 267 -3.01 -1.54 7.39
C LEU A 267 -2.31 -2.88 7.64
N VAL A 268 -2.54 -3.47 8.81
CA VAL A 268 -2.01 -4.78 9.17
C VAL A 268 -3.17 -5.71 9.47
N VAL A 269 -3.23 -6.84 8.76
CA VAL A 269 -4.24 -7.88 8.97
C VAL A 269 -3.60 -9.06 9.67
N GLU A 270 -4.25 -9.56 10.71
CA GLU A 270 -3.89 -10.83 11.35
C GLU A 270 -4.52 -11.99 10.60
N GLU A 271 -3.68 -12.86 10.00
CA GLU A 271 -4.12 -14.12 9.42
C GLU A 271 -4.00 -15.24 10.46
N SER A 272 -5.08 -15.97 10.71
CA SER A 272 -5.04 -17.18 11.54
C SER A 272 -4.46 -18.35 10.74
N VAL A 273 -3.18 -18.65 10.91
CA VAL A 273 -2.51 -19.73 10.16
C VAL A 273 -2.53 -21.02 10.98
N GLY A 274 -3.70 -21.65 11.09
CA GLY A 274 -3.85 -23.00 11.66
C GLY A 274 -3.24 -23.22 13.06
N ARG A 275 -3.15 -24.49 13.48
CA ARG A 275 -2.52 -24.89 14.75
C ARG A 275 -1.06 -25.25 14.50
N SER A 276 -0.16 -24.74 15.34
CA SER A 276 1.23 -25.20 15.38
C SER A 276 1.32 -26.66 15.84
N PRO A 277 2.43 -27.37 15.54
CA PRO A 277 2.68 -28.73 16.05
C PRO A 277 2.68 -28.82 17.58
N ALA A 278 2.83 -27.67 18.28
CA ALA A 278 2.82 -27.54 19.73
C ALA A 278 1.47 -27.06 20.31
N GLY A 279 0.40 -27.03 19.51
CA GLY A 279 -0.96 -26.71 19.99
C GLY A 279 -1.29 -25.22 20.16
N GLY A 280 -0.34 -24.31 19.91
CA GLY A 280 -0.59 -22.86 19.91
C GLY A 280 -1.10 -22.35 18.55
N THR A 281 -2.06 -21.42 18.57
CA THR A 281 -2.49 -20.66 17.38
C THR A 281 -1.37 -19.71 16.97
N ARG A 282 -0.83 -19.85 15.75
CA ARG A 282 0.17 -18.89 15.22
C ARG A 282 -0.58 -17.87 14.35
N SER A 283 -0.74 -16.64 14.82
CA SER A 283 -1.16 -15.55 13.94
C SER A 283 0.04 -15.10 13.11
N LYS A 284 -0.16 -14.92 11.80
CA LYS A 284 0.82 -14.25 10.94
C LYS A 284 0.23 -12.90 10.59
N THR A 285 0.89 -11.82 11.00
CA THR A 285 0.53 -10.48 10.58
C THR A 285 1.06 -10.22 9.18
N ARG A 286 0.24 -9.62 8.32
CA ARG A 286 0.67 -9.09 7.02
C ARG A 286 0.28 -7.64 6.90
N ALA A 287 1.22 -6.81 6.44
CA ALA A 287 0.97 -5.42 6.11
C ALA A 287 0.53 -5.32 4.65
N TYR A 288 -0.49 -4.51 4.40
CA TYR A 288 -0.99 -4.18 3.08
C TYR A 288 -0.97 -2.66 2.90
N GLU A 289 -0.60 -2.20 1.71
CA GLU A 289 -0.57 -0.81 1.29
C GLU A 289 -1.68 -0.60 0.26
N LEU A 290 -2.52 0.41 0.49
CA LEU A 290 -3.66 0.75 -0.35
C LEU A 290 -3.27 1.94 -1.23
N ASP A 291 -3.00 1.65 -2.50
CA ASP A 291 -2.47 2.61 -3.47
C ASP A 291 -3.61 3.30 -4.25
N ASN A 292 -3.43 4.55 -4.66
CA ASN A 292 -4.34 5.27 -5.56
C ASN A 292 -4.32 4.72 -7.00
N ARG A 293 -3.31 3.90 -7.34
CA ARG A 293 -3.27 3.14 -8.60
C ARG A 293 -4.08 1.85 -8.56
N ASP A 294 -4.47 1.40 -7.38
CA ASP A 294 -5.33 0.23 -7.21
C ASP A 294 -6.75 0.57 -7.68
N ARG A 295 -7.10 0.02 -8.85
CA ARG A 295 -8.40 0.24 -9.48
C ARG A 295 -9.55 -0.22 -8.59
N PHE A 296 -9.39 -1.36 -7.91
CA PHE A 296 -10.44 -1.91 -7.06
C PHE A 296 -10.65 -0.98 -5.86
N TRP A 297 -9.57 -0.60 -5.18
CA TRP A 297 -9.62 0.35 -4.07
C TRP A 297 -10.28 1.67 -4.47
N CYS A 298 -9.80 2.32 -5.53
CA CYS A 298 -10.33 3.60 -5.99
C CYS A 298 -11.82 3.55 -6.36
N GLN A 299 -12.29 2.42 -6.89
CA GLN A 299 -13.69 2.22 -7.23
C GLN A 299 -14.57 1.94 -6.00
N HIS A 300 -14.06 1.20 -5.02
CA HIS A 300 -14.86 0.62 -3.93
C HIS A 300 -14.58 1.15 -2.52
N LYS A 301 -13.56 1.98 -2.28
CA LYS A 301 -13.23 2.55 -0.96
C LYS A 301 -14.41 3.24 -0.25
N GLY A 302 -15.22 3.96 -1.02
CA GLY A 302 -16.44 4.62 -0.53
C GLY A 302 -17.72 3.78 -0.60
N SER A 303 -17.64 2.56 -1.14
CA SER A 303 -18.81 1.69 -1.29
C SER A 303 -19.20 1.05 0.04
N PRO A 304 -20.50 0.77 0.27
CA PRO A 304 -20.93 -0.05 1.39
C PRO A 304 -20.26 -1.43 1.35
N PHE A 305 -19.87 -1.93 2.52
CA PHE A 305 -19.12 -3.19 2.66
C PHE A 305 -19.77 -4.40 1.96
N PRO A 306 -21.12 -4.58 1.98
CA PRO A 306 -21.75 -5.66 1.22
C PRO A 306 -21.48 -5.59 -0.29
N ARG A 307 -21.48 -4.40 -0.88
CA ARG A 307 -21.19 -4.22 -2.31
C ARG A 307 -19.72 -4.52 -2.62
N VAL A 308 -18.82 -4.23 -1.70
CA VAL A 308 -17.38 -4.54 -1.85
C VAL A 308 -17.18 -6.05 -1.91
N ALA A 309 -17.87 -6.80 -1.06
CA ALA A 309 -17.78 -8.25 -1.06
C ALA A 309 -18.30 -8.88 -2.37
N GLU A 310 -19.42 -8.38 -2.89
CA GLU A 310 -19.92 -8.75 -4.22
C GLU A 310 -18.90 -8.41 -5.32
N ALA A 311 -18.31 -7.22 -5.29
CA ALA A 311 -17.34 -6.79 -6.29
C ALA A 311 -16.05 -7.63 -6.28
N ILE A 312 -15.56 -8.04 -5.11
CA ILE A 312 -14.42 -8.98 -5.00
C ILE A 312 -14.76 -10.31 -5.67
N GLN A 313 -15.99 -10.81 -5.47
CA GLN A 313 -16.44 -12.04 -6.10
C GLN A 313 -16.54 -11.90 -7.63
N GLU A 314 -17.09 -10.78 -8.12
CA GLU A 314 -17.16 -10.46 -9.56
C GLU A 314 -15.75 -10.41 -10.18
N GLU A 315 -14.75 -9.81 -9.51
CA GLU A 315 -13.37 -9.79 -10.00
C GLU A 315 -12.68 -11.16 -9.93
N LEU A 316 -12.95 -11.97 -8.89
CA LEU A 316 -12.46 -13.34 -8.80
C LEU A 316 -12.99 -14.22 -9.93
N GLU A 317 -14.26 -14.07 -10.29
CA GLU A 317 -14.88 -14.79 -11.41
C GLU A 317 -14.27 -14.35 -12.75
N GLN A 318 -14.06 -13.04 -12.95
CA GLN A 318 -13.37 -12.50 -14.13
C GLN A 318 -11.91 -12.99 -14.23
N TYR A 319 -11.20 -13.08 -13.11
CA TYR A 319 -9.86 -13.63 -13.08
C TYR A 319 -9.86 -15.12 -13.46
N ARG A 320 -10.82 -15.91 -12.96
CA ARG A 320 -10.93 -17.35 -13.26
C ARG A 320 -11.22 -17.59 -14.75
N THR A 321 -12.13 -16.83 -15.36
CA THR A 321 -12.42 -16.97 -16.79
C THR A 321 -11.19 -16.62 -17.63
N PHE A 322 -10.47 -15.56 -17.27
CA PHE A 322 -9.23 -15.19 -17.97
C PHE A 322 -8.13 -16.25 -17.78
N GLU A 323 -7.96 -16.82 -16.58
CA GLU A 323 -7.01 -17.91 -16.32
C GLU A 323 -7.34 -19.15 -17.16
N GLU A 324 -8.62 -19.52 -17.26
CA GLU A 324 -9.09 -20.60 -18.12
C GLU A 324 -8.81 -20.34 -19.59
N ASP A 325 -9.02 -19.11 -20.07
CA ASP A 325 -8.75 -18.76 -21.46
C ASP A 325 -7.25 -18.80 -21.78
N VAL A 326 -6.39 -18.37 -20.84
CA VAL A 326 -4.93 -18.53 -20.97
C VAL A 326 -4.52 -20.00 -20.94
N LYS A 327 -5.14 -20.84 -20.09
CA LYS A 327 -4.90 -22.29 -20.08
C LYS A 327 -5.34 -22.95 -21.39
N LYS A 328 -6.53 -22.61 -21.90
CA LYS A 328 -7.02 -23.08 -23.21
C LYS A 328 -6.10 -22.64 -24.34
N LEU A 329 -5.61 -21.40 -24.30
CA LEU A 329 -4.60 -20.91 -25.24
C LEU A 329 -3.34 -21.78 -25.16
N LYS A 330 -2.77 -22.02 -23.96
CA LYS A 330 -1.60 -22.89 -23.79
C LYS A 330 -1.82 -24.31 -24.34
N SER A 331 -2.95 -24.94 -24.03
CA SER A 331 -3.27 -26.29 -24.52
C SER A 331 -3.57 -26.31 -26.03
N SER A 332 -4.20 -25.26 -26.59
CA SER A 332 -4.42 -25.13 -28.04
C SER A 332 -3.12 -24.94 -28.83
N MET A 333 -2.04 -24.53 -28.15
CA MET A 333 -0.71 -24.37 -28.72
C MET A 333 0.15 -25.64 -28.64
N GLY A 334 -0.37 -26.74 -28.08
CA GLY A 334 0.34 -28.04 -28.09
C GLY A 334 1.59 -28.09 -27.20
N ILE A 335 1.78 -27.11 -26.29
CA ILE A 335 2.94 -27.00 -25.39
C ILE A 335 2.88 -27.98 -24.21
N ASP A 336 1.81 -28.78 -24.12
CA ASP A 336 1.66 -29.85 -23.11
C ASP A 336 2.28 -31.20 -23.56
N ASN A 337 2.87 -31.29 -24.76
CA ASN A 337 3.59 -32.48 -25.23
C ASN A 337 5.05 -32.14 -25.59
N ASP A 338 5.98 -32.93 -25.05
CA ASP A 338 7.44 -32.91 -25.19
C ASP A 338 7.99 -33.08 -26.64
N ASN A 339 7.29 -32.58 -27.66
CA ASN A 339 7.73 -32.63 -29.05
C ASN A 339 8.34 -31.29 -29.48
N GLU A 340 9.66 -31.20 -29.33
CA GLU A 340 10.54 -30.09 -29.71
C GLU A 340 10.55 -29.78 -31.23
N MET A 341 9.85 -30.57 -32.05
CA MET A 341 9.85 -30.47 -33.51
C MET A 341 8.71 -29.61 -34.10
N ALA A 342 8.01 -28.83 -33.29
CA ALA A 342 6.94 -27.93 -33.73
C ALA A 342 7.36 -26.43 -33.81
N LEU A 343 8.64 -26.12 -33.68
CA LEU A 343 9.12 -24.73 -33.68
C LEU A 343 9.31 -24.11 -35.09
N SER A 344 9.25 -24.91 -36.16
CA SER A 344 9.59 -24.45 -37.51
C SER A 344 8.40 -24.10 -38.42
N MET A 345 7.14 -24.31 -37.99
CA MET A 345 5.96 -24.17 -38.87
C MET A 345 4.83 -23.27 -38.33
N VAL A 346 5.11 -22.30 -37.46
CA VAL A 346 4.06 -21.45 -36.89
C VAL A 346 4.38 -19.96 -36.95
N SER A 347 4.27 -19.37 -38.14
CA SER A 347 4.39 -17.92 -38.34
C SER A 347 3.15 -17.12 -37.90
N ASN A 348 2.01 -17.78 -37.67
CA ASN A 348 0.73 -17.12 -37.35
C ASN A 348 0.36 -17.11 -35.85
N ASN A 349 1.07 -17.86 -34.99
CA ASN A 349 0.80 -17.87 -33.54
C ASN A 349 1.79 -17.04 -32.71
N THR A 350 2.82 -16.46 -33.32
CA THR A 350 3.80 -15.61 -32.62
C THR A 350 3.12 -14.38 -32.02
N ALA A 351 2.15 -13.76 -32.72
CA ALA A 351 1.40 -12.62 -32.20
C ALA A 351 0.53 -12.97 -30.97
N ARG A 352 -0.04 -14.18 -30.94
CA ARG A 352 -0.85 -14.66 -29.81
C ARG A 352 0.01 -15.05 -28.62
N LEU A 353 1.18 -15.67 -28.85
CA LEU A 353 2.19 -15.92 -27.82
C LEU A 353 2.72 -14.62 -27.23
N THR A 354 3.11 -13.66 -28.06
CA THR A 354 3.56 -12.34 -27.61
C THR A 354 2.46 -11.64 -26.82
N SER A 355 1.20 -11.71 -27.25
CA SER A 355 0.07 -11.15 -26.51
C SER A 355 -0.16 -11.82 -25.16
N ALA A 356 -0.05 -13.16 -25.06
CA ALA A 356 -0.23 -13.89 -23.81
C ALA A 356 0.94 -13.69 -22.84
N VAL A 357 2.17 -13.61 -23.36
CA VAL A 357 3.37 -13.30 -22.56
C VAL A 357 3.30 -11.87 -22.02
N ASN A 358 2.80 -10.92 -22.81
CA ASN A 358 2.61 -9.53 -22.38
C ASN A 358 1.50 -9.35 -21.34
N SER A 359 0.48 -10.24 -21.29
CA SER A 359 -0.62 -10.15 -20.33
C SER A 359 -0.37 -10.89 -19.01
N LEU A 360 0.62 -11.77 -18.93
CA LEU A 360 0.95 -12.52 -17.70
C LEU A 360 1.31 -11.62 -16.49
N PRO A 361 2.15 -10.57 -16.62
CA PRO A 361 2.43 -9.66 -15.51
C PRO A 361 1.17 -8.95 -15.00
N GLN A 362 0.27 -8.57 -15.91
CA GLN A 362 -0.99 -7.92 -15.57
C GLN A 362 -1.91 -8.87 -14.79
N LEU A 363 -1.94 -10.16 -15.17
CA LEU A 363 -2.70 -11.18 -14.44
C LEU A 363 -2.17 -11.44 -13.03
N LEU A 364 -0.84 -11.53 -12.88
CA LEU A 364 -0.22 -11.75 -11.58
C LEU A 364 -0.53 -10.57 -10.64
N GLU A 365 -0.50 -9.34 -11.17
CA GLU A 365 -0.86 -8.15 -10.40
C GLU A 365 -2.35 -8.13 -10.05
N MET A 366 -3.24 -8.43 -11.01
CA MET A 366 -4.68 -8.55 -10.75
C MET A 366 -4.96 -9.57 -9.64
N LYS A 367 -4.33 -10.75 -9.70
CA LYS A 367 -4.44 -11.77 -8.64
C LYS A 367 -3.96 -11.23 -7.29
N ARG A 368 -2.82 -10.54 -7.27
CA ARG A 368 -2.24 -9.97 -6.04
C ARG A 368 -3.19 -8.97 -5.38
N LEU A 369 -3.82 -8.08 -6.17
CA LEU A 369 -4.81 -7.11 -5.68
C LEU A 369 -6.06 -7.80 -5.15
N ILE A 370 -6.58 -8.80 -5.86
CA ILE A 370 -7.73 -9.60 -5.41
C ILE A 370 -7.42 -10.32 -4.09
N ASP A 371 -6.27 -10.97 -3.97
CA ASP A 371 -5.84 -11.67 -2.76
C ASP A 371 -5.70 -10.69 -1.57
N MET A 372 -5.15 -9.49 -1.83
CA MET A 372 -5.06 -8.41 -0.85
C MET A 372 -6.46 -7.98 -0.36
N HIS A 373 -7.36 -7.58 -1.26
CA HIS A 373 -8.69 -7.12 -0.88
C HIS A 373 -9.53 -8.21 -0.22
N THR A 374 -9.38 -9.46 -0.65
CA THR A 374 -10.00 -10.62 0.02
C THR A 374 -9.51 -10.75 1.46
N SER A 375 -8.21 -10.58 1.69
CA SER A 375 -7.61 -10.64 3.03
C SER A 375 -8.11 -9.50 3.92
N VAL A 376 -8.14 -8.27 3.41
CA VAL A 376 -8.66 -7.09 4.13
C VAL A 376 -10.15 -7.25 4.45
N ALA A 377 -10.96 -7.65 3.46
CA ALA A 377 -12.40 -7.85 3.65
C ALA A 377 -12.69 -8.98 4.66
N THR A 378 -11.89 -10.05 4.66
CA THR A 378 -11.96 -11.12 5.67
C THR A 378 -11.64 -10.60 7.07
N GLY A 379 -10.59 -9.77 7.20
CA GLY A 379 -10.23 -9.11 8.47
C GLY A 379 -11.36 -8.26 9.02
N ILE A 380 -11.96 -7.41 8.19
CA ILE A 380 -13.13 -6.59 8.56
C ILE A 380 -14.32 -7.49 8.96
N LEU A 381 -14.62 -8.52 8.17
CA LEU A 381 -15.73 -9.44 8.44
C LEU A 381 -15.56 -10.15 9.79
N ASN A 382 -14.33 -10.56 10.12
CA ASN A 382 -14.02 -11.18 11.41
C ASN A 382 -14.26 -10.21 12.58
N ALA A 383 -13.86 -8.94 12.44
CA ALA A 383 -14.12 -7.91 13.45
C ALA A 383 -15.62 -7.63 13.62
N ILE A 384 -16.39 -7.55 12.52
CA ILE A 384 -17.84 -7.38 12.57
C ILE A 384 -18.50 -8.56 13.31
N LYS A 385 -18.11 -9.80 12.98
CA LYS A 385 -18.68 -11.01 13.60
C LYS A 385 -18.33 -11.13 15.08
N SER A 386 -17.07 -10.91 15.44
CA SER A 386 -16.60 -11.10 16.82
C SER A 386 -17.20 -10.07 17.78
N ARG A 387 -17.43 -8.84 17.30
CA ARG A 387 -17.98 -7.73 18.11
C ARG A 387 -19.47 -7.49 17.89
N ARG A 388 -20.12 -8.19 16.96
CA ARG A 388 -21.53 -7.96 16.53
C ARG A 388 -21.80 -6.50 16.14
N LEU A 389 -20.89 -5.91 15.36
CA LEU A 389 -20.93 -4.48 15.00
C LEU A 389 -22.17 -4.09 14.19
N ASP A 390 -22.82 -5.05 13.52
CA ASP A 390 -24.09 -4.88 12.85
C ASP A 390 -25.20 -4.40 13.80
N THR A 391 -25.21 -4.90 15.04
CA THR A 391 -26.18 -4.49 16.05
C THR A 391 -25.95 -3.05 16.50
N PHE A 392 -24.68 -2.66 16.70
CA PHE A 392 -24.31 -1.29 17.08
C PHE A 392 -24.66 -0.30 15.98
N PHE A 393 -24.23 -0.57 14.74
CA PHE A 393 -24.53 0.26 13.58
C PHE A 393 -26.03 0.51 13.40
N GLU A 394 -26.86 -0.54 13.51
CA GLU A 394 -28.31 -0.41 13.40
C GLU A 394 -28.91 0.52 14.47
N LEU A 395 -28.51 0.32 15.73
CA LEU A 395 -29.00 1.12 16.84
C LEU A 395 -28.57 2.57 16.71
N GLU A 396 -27.30 2.82 16.40
CA GLU A 396 -26.75 4.15 16.26
C GLU A 396 -27.39 4.92 15.09
N GLU A 397 -27.57 4.30 13.93
CA GLU A 397 -28.28 4.91 12.79
C GLU A 397 -29.71 5.30 13.16
N LYS A 398 -30.43 4.44 13.90
CA LYS A 398 -31.80 4.78 14.37
C LYS A 398 -31.77 5.92 15.38
N ILE A 399 -30.80 5.95 16.29
CA ILE A 399 -30.62 7.04 17.27
C ILE A 399 -30.34 8.36 16.55
N MET A 400 -29.36 8.38 15.65
CA MET A 400 -28.94 9.57 14.91
C MET A 400 -30.05 10.07 13.97
N SER A 401 -30.82 9.16 13.36
CA SER A 401 -31.97 9.51 12.51
C SER A 401 -33.27 9.78 13.29
N LYS A 402 -33.25 9.74 14.64
CA LYS A 402 -34.39 9.94 15.54
C LYS A 402 -35.56 9.00 15.29
N GLN A 403 -35.27 7.74 14.94
CA GLN A 403 -36.27 6.69 14.77
C GLN A 403 -36.56 5.96 16.08
N THR A 404 -37.70 5.28 16.12
CA THR A 404 -38.06 4.40 17.23
C THR A 404 -37.08 3.22 17.31
N LEU A 405 -36.62 2.91 18.52
CA LEU A 405 -35.70 1.81 18.75
C LEU A 405 -36.48 0.51 18.96
N ASP A 406 -36.13 -0.52 18.20
CA ASP A 406 -36.72 -1.87 18.33
C ASP A 406 -36.06 -2.68 19.46
N ARG A 407 -34.83 -2.32 19.84
CA ARG A 407 -34.03 -2.94 20.91
C ARG A 407 -33.57 -1.87 21.88
N SER A 408 -33.53 -2.20 23.18
CA SER A 408 -33.06 -1.27 24.21
C SER A 408 -31.54 -1.09 24.14
N VAL A 409 -31.10 0.16 24.25
CA VAL A 409 -29.66 0.51 24.37
C VAL A 409 -29.06 -0.16 25.62
N PHE A 410 -29.81 -0.17 26.73
CA PHE A 410 -29.36 -0.77 28.00
C PHE A 410 -29.16 -2.29 27.90
N GLU A 411 -30.02 -2.98 27.15
CA GLU A 411 -29.87 -4.43 26.91
C GLU A 411 -28.61 -4.75 26.11
N THR A 412 -28.27 -3.89 25.14
CA THR A 412 -27.07 -4.06 24.32
C THR A 412 -25.79 -3.80 25.11
N ILE A 413 -25.80 -2.78 25.98
CA ILE A 413 -24.68 -2.51 26.90
C ILE A 413 -24.50 -3.64 27.92
N GLY A 414 -25.60 -4.20 28.44
CA GLY A 414 -25.58 -5.27 29.42
C GLY A 414 -25.18 -6.65 28.89
N ASP A 415 -25.25 -6.88 27.58
CA ASP A 415 -24.92 -8.17 26.96
C ASP A 415 -23.39 -8.40 26.94
N PRO A 416 -22.84 -9.39 27.68
CA PRO A 416 -21.41 -9.66 27.73
C PRO A 416 -20.83 -10.17 26.41
N ASP A 417 -21.66 -10.74 25.53
CA ASP A 417 -21.23 -11.30 24.24
C ASP A 417 -21.38 -10.30 23.07
N CYS A 418 -21.77 -9.05 23.37
CA CYS A 418 -22.04 -8.02 22.36
C CYS A 418 -21.07 -6.84 22.50
N GLY A 419 -20.12 -6.75 21.57
CA GLY A 419 -19.16 -5.66 21.48
C GLY A 419 -18.13 -5.62 22.60
N THR A 420 -17.15 -4.74 22.43
CA THR A 420 -16.16 -4.40 23.46
C THR A 420 -16.70 -3.32 24.40
N ALA A 421 -15.99 -3.07 25.52
CA ALA A 421 -16.29 -1.92 26.37
C ALA A 421 -16.25 -0.58 25.59
N GLU A 422 -15.37 -0.49 24.59
CA GLU A 422 -15.28 0.66 23.70
C GLU A 422 -16.55 0.84 22.87
N ASP A 423 -17.06 -0.24 22.25
CA ASP A 423 -18.28 -0.21 21.43
C ASP A 423 -19.51 0.24 22.22
N LYS A 424 -19.63 -0.29 23.45
CA LYS A 424 -20.69 0.07 24.38
C LYS A 424 -20.62 1.54 24.79
N LEU A 425 -19.41 2.05 25.01
CA LEU A 425 -19.18 3.46 25.34
C LEU A 425 -19.49 4.38 24.16
N ARG A 426 -19.10 4.01 22.93
CA ARG A 426 -19.45 4.73 21.69
C ARG A 426 -20.97 4.89 21.57
N LEU A 427 -21.69 3.77 21.65
CA LEU A 427 -23.15 3.74 21.59
C LEU A 427 -23.78 4.63 22.68
N ALA A 428 -23.28 4.54 23.91
CA ALA A 428 -23.80 5.34 25.02
C ALA A 428 -23.57 6.85 24.82
N ILE A 429 -22.40 7.25 24.31
CA ILE A 429 -22.10 8.65 24.01
C ILE A 429 -22.99 9.17 22.87
N ILE A 430 -23.16 8.40 21.79
CA ILE A 430 -24.06 8.76 20.68
C ILE A 430 -25.49 8.89 21.19
N TYR A 431 -25.96 7.93 21.98
CA TYR A 431 -27.29 7.97 22.61
C TYR A 431 -27.45 9.23 23.46
N PHE A 432 -26.47 9.55 24.30
CA PHE A 432 -26.51 10.74 25.14
C PHE A 432 -26.52 12.05 24.33
N ILE A 433 -25.71 12.17 23.27
CA ILE A 433 -25.63 13.38 22.44
C ILE A 433 -26.94 13.60 21.66
N CYS A 434 -27.48 12.54 21.07
CA CYS A 434 -28.63 12.63 20.17
C CYS A 434 -29.99 12.67 20.89
N THR A 435 -30.06 12.31 22.18
CA THR A 435 -31.32 12.26 22.94
C THR A 435 -31.36 13.24 24.13
N ASN A 436 -32.55 13.72 24.47
CA ASN A 436 -32.79 14.49 25.69
C ASN A 436 -33.06 13.53 26.86
N MET A 437 -31.99 13.16 27.55
CA MET A 437 -32.05 12.29 28.71
C MET A 437 -32.21 13.10 30.00
N SER A 438 -33.03 12.61 30.92
CA SER A 438 -33.08 13.10 32.30
C SER A 438 -31.84 12.68 33.09
N ASP A 439 -31.53 13.38 34.19
CA ASP A 439 -30.41 13.00 35.08
C ASP A 439 -30.58 11.59 35.66
N ALA A 440 -31.82 11.15 35.89
CA ALA A 440 -32.12 9.80 36.36
C ALA A 440 -31.81 8.73 35.31
N GLU A 441 -32.12 8.98 34.04
CA GLU A 441 -31.76 8.06 32.94
C GLU A 441 -30.26 8.05 32.69
N TYR A 442 -29.61 9.21 32.80
CA TYR A 442 -28.16 9.32 32.72
C TYR A 442 -27.46 8.50 33.82
N GLY A 443 -27.95 8.56 35.07
CA GLY A 443 -27.42 7.72 36.15
C GLY A 443 -27.59 6.22 35.91
N LYS A 444 -28.68 5.79 35.26
CA LYS A 444 -28.84 4.39 34.83
C LYS A 444 -27.84 4.00 33.74
N LEU A 445 -27.52 4.91 32.82
CA LEU A 445 -26.54 4.70 31.76
C LEU A 445 -25.13 4.52 32.33
N GLU A 446 -24.75 5.37 33.29
CA GLU A 446 -23.47 5.25 34.02
C GLU A 446 -23.37 3.91 34.77
N ALA A 447 -24.43 3.49 35.46
CA ALA A 447 -24.47 2.21 36.16
C ALA A 447 -24.30 1.01 35.19
N ALA A 448 -24.99 1.05 34.05
CA ALA A 448 -24.88 0.00 33.02
C ALA A 448 -23.47 -0.07 32.42
N LEU A 449 -22.86 1.08 32.11
CA LEU A 449 -21.49 1.16 31.59
C LEU A 449 -20.46 0.69 32.61
N THR A 450 -20.64 1.05 33.89
CA THR A 450 -19.78 0.59 34.99
C THR A 450 -19.84 -0.92 35.12
N ALA A 451 -21.04 -1.51 35.09
CA ALA A 451 -21.24 -2.95 35.15
C ALA A 451 -20.61 -3.67 33.94
N ALA A 452 -20.59 -3.02 32.77
CA ALA A 452 -19.93 -3.51 31.56
C ALA A 452 -18.40 -3.28 31.55
N GLY A 453 -17.81 -2.70 32.60
CA GLY A 453 -16.37 -2.47 32.71
C GLY A 453 -15.84 -1.31 31.84
N CYS A 454 -16.69 -0.35 31.49
CA CYS A 454 -16.32 0.78 30.65
C CYS A 454 -15.66 1.91 31.46
N ASP A 455 -14.74 2.64 30.82
CA ASP A 455 -14.22 3.90 31.36
C ASP A 455 -15.25 5.02 31.18
N LEU A 456 -15.65 5.68 32.27
CA LEU A 456 -16.65 6.74 32.26
C LEU A 456 -16.08 8.13 31.96
N ASN A 457 -14.75 8.30 31.98
CA ASN A 457 -14.13 9.62 31.78
C ASN A 457 -14.57 10.30 30.46
N PRO A 458 -14.65 9.60 29.31
CA PRO A 458 -15.17 10.19 28.09
C PRO A 458 -16.59 10.74 28.25
N LEU A 459 -17.49 9.99 28.90
CA LEU A 459 -18.88 10.39 29.09
C LEU A 459 -18.99 11.62 30.01
N ILE A 460 -18.16 11.69 31.06
CA ILE A 460 -18.08 12.83 31.98
C ILE A 460 -17.68 14.11 31.23
N TYR A 461 -16.67 14.02 30.37
CA TYR A 461 -16.27 15.15 29.53
C TYR A 461 -17.39 15.57 28.57
N VAL A 462 -18.03 14.62 27.89
CA VAL A 462 -19.12 14.89 26.94
C VAL A 462 -20.33 15.52 27.64
N LYS A 463 -20.66 15.10 28.87
CA LYS A 463 -21.71 15.75 29.70
C LYS A 463 -21.39 17.22 29.95
N ARG A 464 -20.14 17.52 30.29
CA ARG A 464 -19.68 18.91 30.46
C ARG A 464 -19.78 19.70 29.15
N LEU A 465 -19.31 19.15 28.04
CA LEU A 465 -19.36 19.79 26.72
C LEU A 465 -20.80 20.10 26.27
N ARG A 466 -21.72 19.16 26.51
CA ARG A 466 -23.16 19.33 26.22
C ARG A 466 -23.78 20.48 27.01
N ASN A 467 -23.34 20.73 28.24
CA ASN A 467 -23.84 21.85 29.04
C ASN A 467 -23.36 23.21 28.52
N TYR A 468 -22.17 23.26 27.92
CA TYR A 468 -21.61 24.49 27.33
C TYR A 468 -22.14 24.77 25.93
N THR A 469 -22.44 23.73 25.15
CA THR A 469 -22.95 23.86 23.79
C THR A 469 -24.46 23.99 23.80
N ARG A 470 -25.05 24.90 23.02
CA ARG A 470 -26.52 25.03 22.93
C ARG A 470 -27.13 23.71 22.44
N ILE A 471 -27.75 22.96 23.35
CA ILE A 471 -28.35 21.62 23.11
C ILE A 471 -29.26 21.58 21.86
N ALA A 472 -29.94 22.69 21.55
CA ALA A 472 -30.84 22.80 20.40
C ALA A 472 -30.15 22.73 19.02
N GLU A 473 -28.87 23.14 18.91
CA GLU A 473 -28.15 23.19 17.63
C GLU A 473 -27.58 21.81 17.23
N ILE A 474 -27.11 21.02 18.20
CA ILE A 474 -26.62 19.65 17.97
C ILE A 474 -27.79 18.71 17.59
N GLN A 475 -28.94 18.85 18.26
CA GLN A 475 -30.08 17.95 18.03
C GLN A 475 -30.78 18.16 16.69
N SER A 476 -30.77 19.37 16.13
CA SER A 476 -31.30 19.65 14.78
C SER A 476 -30.34 19.24 13.65
N SER A 477 -29.11 18.84 13.99
CA SER A 477 -28.07 18.53 12.99
C SER A 477 -28.20 17.13 12.40
N TYR A 478 -28.78 16.17 13.14
CA TYR A 478 -29.08 14.82 12.68
C TYR A 478 -30.58 14.69 12.40
N GLU A 479 -30.96 14.87 11.14
CA GLU A 479 -32.33 14.68 10.65
C GLU A 479 -32.27 13.97 9.31
N GLY A 480 -32.89 12.79 9.23
CA GLY A 480 -33.19 12.08 7.99
C GLY A 480 -32.74 10.62 7.92
N GLY A 481 -33.67 9.75 7.51
CA GLY A 481 -33.37 8.65 6.58
C GLY A 481 -33.08 7.26 7.14
N GLY A 482 -33.59 6.84 8.30
CA GLY A 482 -33.16 5.56 8.86
C GLY A 482 -33.34 4.34 7.97
N THR A 483 -32.36 3.46 8.11
CA THR A 483 -32.13 2.23 7.36
C THR A 483 -32.71 1.05 8.12
N LYS A 484 -33.48 0.20 7.42
CA LYS A 484 -33.88 -1.10 7.97
C LYS A 484 -32.76 -2.09 7.68
N THR A 485 -31.93 -2.38 8.67
CA THR A 485 -30.79 -3.32 8.57
C THR A 485 -31.15 -4.75 9.05
N VAL A 486 -32.32 -4.92 9.66
CA VAL A 486 -32.78 -6.21 10.20
C VAL A 486 -32.84 -7.28 9.10
N SER A 487 -32.12 -8.39 9.32
CA SER A 487 -31.99 -9.61 8.48
C SER A 487 -30.77 -9.70 7.55
N MET A 488 -29.86 -8.73 7.51
CA MET A 488 -28.68 -8.81 6.61
C MET A 488 -27.66 -9.89 7.01
N PHE A 489 -27.32 -9.95 8.30
CA PHE A 489 -26.18 -10.75 8.76
C PHE A 489 -26.52 -12.20 9.09
N SER A 490 -27.75 -12.49 9.51
CA SER A 490 -28.21 -13.85 9.79
C SER A 490 -28.26 -14.74 8.54
N LYS A 491 -28.45 -14.16 7.34
CA LYS A 491 -28.33 -14.90 6.06
C LYS A 491 -26.87 -15.10 5.63
N LEU A 492 -26.02 -14.10 5.86
CA LEU A 492 -24.56 -14.14 5.66
C LEU A 492 -23.86 -15.18 6.53
N MET A 493 -24.35 -15.41 7.74
CA MET A 493 -23.73 -16.31 8.72
C MET A 493 -24.12 -17.78 8.52
N ASN A 494 -25.24 -18.05 7.83
CA ASN A 494 -25.73 -19.41 7.57
C ASN A 494 -25.05 -20.11 6.38
N GLN A 495 -24.23 -19.41 5.58
CA GLN A 495 -23.34 -20.01 4.58
C GLN A 495 -21.92 -20.04 5.15
N GLY A 496 -21.47 -21.22 5.61
CA GLY A 496 -20.22 -21.38 6.34
C GLY A 496 -18.98 -21.00 5.54
N SER A 497 -17.98 -20.40 6.22
CA SER A 497 -16.55 -20.21 5.88
C SER A 497 -16.10 -19.75 4.49
N SER A 498 -16.93 -19.81 3.45
CA SER A 498 -16.64 -19.27 2.12
C SER A 498 -17.24 -17.87 2.01
N PHE A 499 -16.42 -16.92 1.57
CA PHE A 499 -16.77 -15.55 1.21
C PHE A 499 -17.72 -15.51 -0.01
N VAL A 500 -18.89 -16.15 0.07
CA VAL A 500 -19.88 -16.21 -1.02
C VAL A 500 -21.12 -15.46 -0.55
N MET A 501 -21.40 -14.32 -1.19
CA MET A 501 -22.45 -13.38 -0.80
C MET A 501 -23.56 -13.35 -1.87
N GLU A 502 -24.26 -14.47 -2.04
CA GLU A 502 -25.40 -14.52 -2.96
C GLU A 502 -26.68 -14.09 -2.23
N GLY A 503 -27.10 -12.82 -2.37
CA GLY A 503 -28.45 -12.39 -1.94
C GLY A 503 -28.64 -10.98 -1.36
N VAL A 504 -27.63 -10.09 -1.39
CA VAL A 504 -27.70 -8.75 -0.74
C VAL A 504 -27.99 -7.61 -1.74
N LYS A 505 -28.47 -7.96 -2.94
CA LYS A 505 -28.59 -7.09 -4.14
C LYS A 505 -29.40 -5.79 -4.03
N ASN A 506 -30.10 -5.50 -2.93
CA ASN A 506 -31.05 -4.38 -2.85
C ASN A 506 -30.94 -3.49 -1.60
N LEU A 507 -29.80 -3.49 -0.90
CA LEU A 507 -29.65 -2.71 0.33
C LEU A 507 -29.09 -1.32 0.05
N VAL A 508 -30.02 -0.39 -0.15
CA VAL A 508 -29.73 1.04 -0.21
C VAL A 508 -29.61 1.56 1.22
N VAL A 509 -28.38 1.78 1.68
CA VAL A 509 -28.14 2.72 2.79
C VAL A 509 -28.63 4.07 2.30
N LYS A 510 -29.68 4.63 2.92
CA LYS A 510 -30.18 5.94 2.53
C LYS A 510 -29.12 6.98 2.89
N LYS A 511 -28.56 7.62 1.86
CA LYS A 511 -27.58 8.69 2.03
C LYS A 511 -28.26 9.88 2.70
N HIS A 512 -27.71 10.33 3.81
CA HIS A 512 -28.13 11.56 4.48
C HIS A 512 -26.92 12.48 4.65
N ASN A 513 -27.15 13.79 4.62
CA ASN A 513 -26.08 14.76 4.85
C ASN A 513 -25.79 14.85 6.35
N LEU A 514 -24.54 14.60 6.72
CA LEU A 514 -24.02 14.77 8.08
C LEU A 514 -23.89 16.26 8.44
N PRO A 515 -23.74 16.63 9.73
CA PRO A 515 -23.67 18.02 10.17
C PRO A 515 -22.67 18.88 9.38
N VAL A 516 -21.45 18.38 9.16
CA VAL A 516 -20.42 19.07 8.35
C VAL A 516 -20.91 19.30 6.92
N THR A 517 -21.45 18.28 6.27
CA THR A 517 -22.00 18.37 4.90
C THR A 517 -23.18 19.33 4.80
N LYS A 518 -24.03 19.40 5.82
CA LYS A 518 -25.14 20.37 5.88
C LYS A 518 -24.60 21.81 5.93
N ILE A 519 -23.60 22.07 6.77
CA ILE A 519 -22.94 23.39 6.84
C ILE A 519 -22.32 23.76 5.49
N VAL A 520 -21.65 22.81 4.84
CA VAL A 520 -21.07 23.00 3.51
C VAL A 520 -22.14 23.33 2.48
N ASP A 521 -23.25 22.58 2.43
CA ASP A 521 -24.35 22.85 1.49
C ASP A 521 -24.99 24.24 1.73
N GLU A 522 -25.15 24.64 2.98
CA GLU A 522 -25.70 25.95 3.35
C GLU A 522 -24.77 27.10 2.94
N LEU A 523 -23.46 26.98 3.22
CA LEU A 523 -22.48 28.02 2.93
C LEU A 523 -22.11 28.12 1.44
N MET A 524 -22.02 27.00 0.72
CA MET A 524 -21.74 27.01 -0.73
C MET A 524 -22.87 27.64 -1.55
N GLU A 525 -24.12 27.39 -1.14
CA GLU A 525 -25.32 27.91 -1.80
C GLU A 525 -25.77 29.26 -1.24
N SER A 526 -25.07 29.79 -0.23
CA SER A 526 -25.43 31.03 0.48
C SER A 526 -26.86 31.05 1.04
N LYS A 527 -27.36 29.89 1.48
CA LYS A 527 -28.69 29.74 2.08
C LYS A 527 -28.75 30.50 3.40
N GLN A 528 -29.90 31.13 3.67
CA GLN A 528 -30.16 31.70 4.99
C GLN A 528 -30.57 30.57 5.93
N SER A 529 -29.67 30.18 6.84
CA SER A 529 -29.98 29.29 7.96
C SER A 529 -29.59 29.99 9.26
N SER A 530 -30.39 29.78 10.32
CA SER A 530 -30.06 30.29 11.65
C SER A 530 -28.73 29.72 12.19
N ARG A 531 -28.26 28.61 11.63
CA ARG A 531 -27.02 27.92 12.02
C ARG A 531 -25.75 28.58 11.49
N THR A 532 -25.81 29.21 10.31
CA THR A 532 -24.61 29.74 9.62
C THR A 532 -24.61 31.26 9.48
N GLU A 533 -25.63 31.93 10.02
CA GLU A 533 -25.78 33.38 9.94
C GLU A 533 -24.71 34.14 10.73
N ASP A 534 -24.26 33.59 11.85
CA ASP A 534 -23.25 34.17 12.75
C ASP A 534 -21.81 33.86 12.35
N TYR A 535 -21.60 33.03 11.32
CA TYR A 535 -20.28 32.62 10.85
C TYR A 535 -19.53 33.83 10.31
N LEU A 536 -18.31 34.02 10.83
CA LEU A 536 -17.35 35.02 10.36
C LEU A 536 -17.16 34.96 8.86
N TYR A 537 -16.95 36.12 8.24
CA TYR A 537 -16.57 36.25 6.83
C TYR A 537 -15.24 36.99 6.77
N LEU A 538 -14.18 36.33 6.30
CA LEU A 538 -12.86 36.94 6.14
C LEU A 538 -12.43 36.86 4.67
N ASP A 539 -11.94 37.97 4.14
CA ASP A 539 -11.43 38.06 2.79
C ASP A 539 -9.97 38.54 2.78
N PRO A 540 -9.01 37.61 2.60
CA PRO A 540 -7.59 37.93 2.55
C PRO A 540 -7.16 38.75 1.32
N LYS A 541 -8.04 39.07 0.35
CA LYS A 541 -7.74 39.97 -0.77
C LYS A 541 -8.36 41.37 -0.61
N GLN A 542 -9.18 41.60 0.41
CA GLN A 542 -9.76 42.92 0.68
C GLN A 542 -8.82 43.80 1.49
N LEU A 543 -8.56 45.03 1.03
CA LEU A 543 -7.69 45.99 1.74
C LEU A 543 -8.21 46.39 3.13
N LYS A 544 -9.53 46.44 3.31
CA LYS A 544 -10.16 46.76 4.60
C LYS A 544 -10.63 45.48 5.27
N HIS A 545 -10.25 45.31 6.54
CA HIS A 545 -10.77 44.23 7.37
C HIS A 545 -12.26 44.45 7.61
N ASN A 546 -13.10 43.62 6.99
CA ASN A 546 -14.53 43.60 7.23
C ASN A 546 -14.98 42.17 7.51
N GLU A 547 -15.45 41.93 8.73
CA GLU A 547 -15.90 40.61 9.19
C GLU A 547 -17.35 40.29 8.80
N GLN A 548 -18.07 41.27 8.22
CA GLN A 548 -19.47 41.13 7.84
C GLN A 548 -19.61 40.58 6.43
N MET A 549 -20.58 39.66 6.25
CA MET A 549 -20.93 39.16 4.92
C MET A 549 -21.36 40.30 3.99
N PRO A 550 -20.90 40.30 2.72
CA PRO A 550 -21.37 41.24 1.70
C PRO A 550 -22.88 41.12 1.47
N LYS A 551 -23.54 42.23 1.12
CA LYS A 551 -24.97 42.25 0.77
C LYS A 551 -25.30 41.34 -0.42
N ASN A 552 -24.39 41.23 -1.38
CA ASN A 552 -24.48 40.29 -2.49
C ASN A 552 -23.78 39.00 -2.10
N ARG A 553 -24.52 37.95 -1.79
CA ARG A 553 -23.99 36.70 -1.25
C ARG A 553 -23.41 35.84 -2.39
N PRO A 554 -22.09 35.58 -2.42
CA PRO A 554 -21.50 34.75 -3.46
C PRO A 554 -21.89 33.28 -3.29
N THR A 555 -22.09 32.56 -4.40
CA THR A 555 -22.11 31.09 -4.42
C THR A 555 -20.71 30.57 -4.74
N PHE A 556 -20.41 29.35 -4.29
CA PHE A 556 -19.08 28.76 -4.42
C PHE A 556 -19.14 27.42 -5.16
N GLN A 557 -18.17 27.19 -6.05
CA GLN A 557 -18.00 25.93 -6.76
C GLN A 557 -16.97 25.02 -6.08
N ASP A 558 -15.86 25.61 -5.64
CA ASP A 558 -14.78 24.93 -4.93
C ASP A 558 -14.85 25.27 -3.43
N VAL A 559 -14.82 24.26 -2.57
CA VAL A 559 -14.80 24.41 -1.12
C VAL A 559 -13.70 23.56 -0.48
N ILE A 560 -13.03 24.13 0.52
CA ILE A 560 -12.05 23.46 1.36
C ILE A 560 -12.64 23.45 2.77
N VAL A 561 -12.80 22.28 3.36
CA VAL A 561 -13.38 22.10 4.69
C VAL A 561 -12.27 21.64 5.62
N PHE A 562 -11.95 22.43 6.64
CA PHE A 562 -10.90 22.11 7.59
C PHE A 562 -11.43 21.96 9.01
N VAL A 563 -11.28 20.77 9.60
CA VAL A 563 -11.74 20.47 10.97
C VAL A 563 -10.57 20.52 11.97
N VAL A 564 -10.64 21.49 12.88
CA VAL A 564 -9.74 21.65 14.02
C VAL A 564 -10.13 20.65 15.11
N GLY A 565 -9.18 19.80 15.52
CA GLY A 565 -9.41 18.77 16.54
C GLY A 565 -9.72 17.38 16.00
N GLY A 566 -9.66 17.18 14.69
CA GLY A 566 -9.61 15.84 14.10
C GLY A 566 -10.72 15.54 13.10
N GLY A 567 -10.33 14.88 12.01
CA GLY A 567 -11.21 14.45 10.93
C GLY A 567 -11.33 12.94 10.86
N ASN A 568 -12.27 12.46 10.05
CA ASN A 568 -12.51 11.02 9.87
C ASN A 568 -13.06 10.70 8.46
N TYR A 569 -12.97 9.42 8.07
CA TYR A 569 -13.41 8.97 6.74
C TYR A 569 -14.92 9.04 6.52
N ILE A 570 -15.73 9.07 7.57
CA ILE A 570 -17.20 9.13 7.46
C ILE A 570 -17.59 10.51 6.93
N GLU A 571 -17.02 11.57 7.51
CA GLU A 571 -17.23 12.95 7.07
C GLU A 571 -16.71 13.16 5.66
N TYR A 572 -15.49 12.72 5.38
CA TYR A 572 -14.89 12.77 4.06
C TYR A 572 -15.79 12.09 3.01
N GLN A 573 -16.19 10.83 3.24
CA GLN A 573 -17.02 10.10 2.29
C GLN A 573 -18.40 10.74 2.10
N ASN A 574 -18.96 11.34 3.14
CA ASN A 574 -20.23 12.06 3.05
C ASN A 574 -20.13 13.32 2.19
N LEU A 575 -19.02 14.05 2.27
CA LEU A 575 -18.73 15.20 1.41
C LEU A 575 -18.49 14.78 -0.06
N VAL A 576 -17.74 13.70 -0.28
CA VAL A 576 -17.52 13.13 -1.62
C VAL A 576 -18.86 12.71 -2.25
N ASP A 577 -19.71 12.05 -1.48
CA ASP A 577 -21.04 11.63 -1.93
C ASP A 577 -21.96 12.82 -2.24
N TYR A 578 -21.92 13.87 -1.40
CA TYR A 578 -22.63 15.12 -1.62
C TYR A 578 -22.23 15.76 -2.96
N VAL A 579 -20.93 15.85 -3.25
CA VAL A 579 -20.43 16.41 -4.51
C VAL A 579 -20.87 15.54 -5.69
N LYS A 580 -20.72 14.21 -5.62
CA LYS A 580 -21.17 13.29 -6.69
C LYS A 580 -22.66 13.47 -7.00
N GLN A 581 -23.50 13.66 -5.98
CA GLN A 581 -24.94 13.87 -6.17
C GLN A 581 -25.25 15.22 -6.84
N ARG A 582 -24.49 16.27 -6.52
CA ARG A 582 -24.65 17.62 -7.09
C ARG A 582 -24.08 17.74 -8.51
N SER A 583 -22.96 17.08 -8.81
CA SER A 583 -22.35 17.07 -10.14
C SER A 583 -23.23 16.39 -11.18
N GLY A 584 -24.04 15.40 -10.78
CA GLY A 584 -25.08 14.81 -11.62
C GLY A 584 -26.20 15.78 -12.05
N ALA A 585 -26.32 16.94 -11.39
CA ALA A 585 -27.31 17.98 -11.70
C ALA A 585 -26.76 19.09 -12.63
N GLY A 586 -25.60 18.90 -13.25
CA GLY A 586 -24.99 19.84 -14.19
C GLY A 586 -24.16 20.97 -13.55
N VAL A 587 -23.95 20.94 -12.23
CA VAL A 587 -23.09 21.89 -11.50
C VAL A 587 -21.84 21.17 -11.02
N ASN A 588 -20.68 21.50 -11.58
CA ASN A 588 -19.41 20.87 -11.18
C ASN A 588 -18.92 21.50 -9.87
N LYS A 589 -19.22 20.85 -8.74
CA LYS A 589 -18.70 21.24 -7.41
C LYS A 589 -17.45 20.43 -7.09
N ARG A 590 -16.55 21.02 -6.30
CA ARG A 590 -15.36 20.36 -5.76
C ARG A 590 -15.27 20.57 -4.27
N VAL A 591 -14.92 19.53 -3.54
CA VAL A 591 -14.63 19.60 -2.10
C VAL A 591 -13.22 19.09 -1.87
N ILE A 592 -12.47 19.75 -1.00
CA ILE A 592 -11.25 19.23 -0.40
C ILE A 592 -11.49 19.19 1.10
N TYR A 593 -11.31 18.05 1.73
CA TYR A 593 -11.46 17.89 3.18
C TYR A 593 -10.09 17.81 3.84
N GLY A 594 -9.95 18.45 5.00
CA GLY A 594 -8.75 18.32 5.80
C GLY A 594 -9.00 18.49 7.28
N SER A 595 -8.01 18.09 8.07
CA SER A 595 -8.09 18.18 9.53
C SER A 595 -6.70 18.28 10.17
N THR A 596 -6.65 18.71 11.44
CA THR A 596 -5.39 18.75 12.20
C THR A 596 -4.76 17.38 12.32
N THR A 597 -5.57 16.40 12.69
CA THR A 597 -5.23 14.98 12.83
C THR A 597 -6.33 14.15 12.19
N PHE A 598 -6.05 12.89 11.88
CA PHE A 598 -7.06 11.97 11.36
C PHE A 598 -7.29 10.86 12.38
N ILE A 599 -8.50 10.77 12.89
CA ILE A 599 -8.81 10.04 14.13
C ILE A 599 -9.86 8.95 13.89
N ASN A 600 -9.62 7.77 14.46
CA ASN A 600 -10.66 6.74 14.63
C ASN A 600 -11.36 6.89 15.99
N ALA A 601 -12.44 6.14 16.20
CA ALA A 601 -13.25 6.25 17.41
C ALA A 601 -12.44 5.96 18.68
N LYS A 602 -11.56 4.95 18.63
CA LYS A 602 -10.63 4.59 19.71
C LYS A 602 -9.72 5.74 20.13
N GLN A 603 -9.10 6.40 19.15
CA GLN A 603 -8.21 7.55 19.38
C GLN A 603 -8.98 8.74 19.96
N LEU A 604 -10.20 8.99 19.49
CA LEU A 604 -11.04 10.06 20.03
C LEU A 604 -11.46 9.76 21.47
N LEU A 605 -11.93 8.55 21.76
CA LEU A 605 -12.30 8.14 23.12
C LEU A 605 -11.13 8.26 24.10
N ARG A 606 -9.91 7.92 23.67
CA ARG A 606 -8.70 8.13 24.47
C ARG A 606 -8.48 9.61 24.79
N GLN A 607 -8.64 10.50 23.81
CA GLN A 607 -8.51 11.94 24.04
C GLN A 607 -9.61 12.47 24.98
N LEU A 608 -10.86 12.03 24.81
CA LEU A 608 -11.96 12.39 25.70
C LEU A 608 -11.76 11.87 27.13
N SER A 609 -11.20 10.66 27.28
CA SER A 609 -10.85 10.09 28.59
C SER A 609 -9.86 10.98 29.33
N LEU A 610 -8.78 11.40 28.66
CA LEU A 610 -7.77 12.27 29.27
C LEU A 610 -8.41 13.59 29.77
N LEU A 611 -9.27 14.21 28.95
CA LEU A 611 -9.97 15.43 29.33
C LEU A 611 -11.01 15.22 30.45
N GLY A 612 -11.58 14.02 30.56
CA GLY A 612 -12.50 13.63 31.64
C GLY A 612 -11.78 13.43 32.98
N GLN A 613 -10.57 12.87 32.96
CA GLN A 613 -9.74 12.71 34.16
C GLN A 613 -9.39 14.07 34.79
N GLU A 614 -9.04 15.05 33.95
CA GLU A 614 -8.74 16.42 34.40
C GLU A 614 -9.95 17.11 35.07
N ALA A 615 -11.18 16.72 34.72
CA ALA A 615 -12.40 17.29 35.30
C ALA A 615 -12.56 16.96 36.80
N HIS A 616 -12.04 15.82 37.26
CA HIS A 616 -12.11 15.40 38.66
C HIS A 616 -11.16 16.18 39.57
N SER A 617 -10.15 16.86 38.99
CA SER A 617 -9.05 17.47 39.75
C SER A 617 -9.30 18.92 40.19
N LYS A 618 -10.47 19.51 39.88
CA LYS A 618 -10.84 20.90 40.22
C LYS A 618 -11.98 20.97 41.24
N TYR A 619 -11.83 20.36 42.42
CA TYR A 619 -12.56 20.83 43.60
C TYR A 619 -11.69 21.83 44.35
N PRO A 620 -12.21 23.01 44.75
CA PRO A 620 -11.50 23.87 45.67
C PRO A 620 -11.38 23.14 47.01
N GLU A 621 -10.17 22.78 47.42
CA GLU A 621 -9.88 22.39 48.80
C GLU A 621 -10.02 23.65 49.67
N TRP A 622 -11.16 23.81 50.32
CA TRP A 622 -11.47 24.96 51.19
C TRP A 622 -10.54 25.07 52.41
N ASP A 623 -9.78 24.01 52.71
CA ASP A 623 -8.88 23.90 53.86
C ASP A 623 -7.40 24.23 53.57
N LYS A 624 -7.10 24.87 52.44
CA LYS A 624 -5.78 25.51 52.25
C LYS A 624 -5.83 26.97 52.68
N ALA A 625 -5.18 27.26 53.82
CA ALA A 625 -4.93 28.62 54.27
C ALA A 625 -4.30 29.45 53.14
N ARG A 626 -4.86 30.64 52.87
CA ARG A 626 -4.31 31.57 51.86
C ARG A 626 -2.83 31.83 52.19
N VAL A 627 -1.97 31.48 51.24
CA VAL A 627 -0.52 31.54 51.43
C VAL A 627 -0.08 33.00 51.27
N CYS A 628 0.66 33.51 52.25
CA CYS A 628 1.34 34.79 52.18
C CYS A 628 2.57 34.65 51.26
N PRO A 629 2.87 35.63 50.37
CA PRO A 629 4.05 35.58 49.49
C PRO A 629 5.37 35.30 50.23
N ALA A 630 5.50 35.76 51.47
CA ALA A 630 6.69 35.48 52.30
C ALA A 630 6.79 33.99 52.68
N THR A 631 5.66 33.32 52.90
CA THR A 631 5.61 31.90 53.23
C THR A 631 5.90 31.02 52.01
N GLU A 632 5.48 31.46 50.81
CA GLU A 632 5.86 30.79 49.56
C GLU A 632 7.35 30.91 49.26
N VAL A 633 7.97 32.07 49.46
CA VAL A 633 9.42 32.22 49.25
C VAL A 633 10.22 31.33 50.19
N ILE A 634 9.78 31.20 51.45
CA ILE A 634 10.45 30.32 52.43
C ILE A 634 10.23 28.84 52.07
N ARG A 635 9.01 28.46 51.67
CA ARG A 635 8.70 27.10 51.20
C ARG A 635 9.49 26.77 49.95
N ALA A 636 9.47 27.63 48.93
CA ALA A 636 10.19 27.47 47.67
C ALA A 636 11.70 27.39 47.89
N ARG A 637 12.28 28.17 48.80
CA ARG A 637 13.71 28.04 49.16
C ARG A 637 14.02 26.69 49.80
N ARG A 638 13.15 26.22 50.71
CA ARG A 638 13.33 24.95 51.40
C ARG A 638 13.15 23.75 50.46
N GLU A 639 12.17 23.83 49.56
CA GLU A 639 11.94 22.89 48.48
C GLU A 639 13.09 22.89 47.48
N LEU A 640 13.62 24.06 47.10
CA LEU A 640 14.80 24.18 46.24
C LEU A 640 16.00 23.46 46.86
N THR A 641 16.27 23.66 48.15
CA THR A 641 17.39 22.99 48.83
C THR A 641 17.19 21.47 48.90
N GLN A 642 15.97 21.00 49.17
CA GLN A 642 15.66 19.56 49.17
C GLN A 642 15.78 18.96 47.76
N VAL A 643 15.29 19.66 46.74
CA VAL A 643 15.39 19.26 45.35
C VAL A 643 16.85 19.24 44.91
N GLU A 644 17.68 20.20 45.33
CA GLU A 644 19.11 20.22 45.03
C GLU A 644 19.86 19.03 45.65
N GLU A 645 19.55 18.64 46.88
CA GLU A 645 20.11 17.43 47.51
C GLU A 645 19.68 16.16 46.78
N ILE A 646 18.38 16.01 46.51
CA ILE A 646 17.84 14.88 45.74
C ILE A 646 18.44 14.84 44.33
N LEU A 647 18.65 16.00 43.69
CA LEU A 647 19.23 16.11 42.36
C LEU A 647 20.71 15.74 42.37
N LYS A 648 21.44 16.01 43.45
CA LYS A 648 22.82 15.56 43.65
C LYS A 648 22.90 14.05 43.82
N GLU A 649 22.00 13.45 44.60
CA GLU A 649 21.90 11.99 44.74
C GLU A 649 21.50 11.32 43.42
N LYS A 650 20.51 11.88 42.72
CA LYS A 650 20.08 11.40 41.39
C LYS A 650 21.19 11.50 40.35
N ARG A 651 22.03 12.55 40.39
CA ARG A 651 23.21 12.68 39.52
C ARG A 651 24.26 11.62 39.82
N ALA A 652 24.52 11.33 41.10
CA ALA A 652 25.43 10.25 41.49
C ALA A 652 24.90 8.87 41.08
N GLU A 653 23.60 8.62 41.26
CA GLU A 653 22.95 7.41 40.75
C GLU A 653 23.02 7.31 39.22
N GLN A 654 22.80 8.41 38.51
CA GLN A 654 22.90 8.46 37.06
C GLN A 654 24.31 8.16 36.58
N GLU A 655 25.34 8.62 37.29
CA GLU A 655 26.73 8.35 36.94
C GLU A 655 27.07 6.86 37.11
N ILE A 656 26.57 6.21 38.17
CA ILE A 656 26.71 4.76 38.39
C ILE A 656 25.90 3.99 37.33
N LYS A 657 24.65 4.36 37.09
CA LYS A 657 23.80 3.75 36.06
C LYS A 657 24.40 3.92 34.67
N ARG A 658 25.03 5.06 34.38
CA ARG A 658 25.71 5.31 33.11
C ARG A 658 26.89 4.36 32.92
N LYS A 659 27.73 4.17 33.94
CA LYS A 659 28.82 3.17 33.88
C LYS A 659 28.29 1.75 33.64
N TYR A 660 27.25 1.35 34.37
CA TYR A 660 26.61 0.05 34.17
C TYR A 660 26.00 -0.09 32.76
N MET A 661 25.32 0.93 32.26
CA MET A 661 24.76 0.93 30.92
C MET A 661 25.86 0.89 29.86
N ASP A 662 26.97 1.62 30.05
CA ASP A 662 28.12 1.60 29.15
C ASP A 662 28.75 0.20 29.09
N GLU A 663 28.88 -0.50 30.23
CA GLU A 663 29.32 -1.91 30.28
C GLU A 663 28.36 -2.84 29.51
N GLN A 664 27.05 -2.70 29.72
CA GLN A 664 26.03 -3.46 28.99
C GLN A 664 26.07 -3.15 27.48
N TRP A 665 26.32 -1.90 27.10
CA TRP A 665 26.47 -1.47 25.71
C TRP A 665 27.72 -2.05 25.06
N GLU A 666 28.84 -2.17 25.78
CA GLU A 666 30.03 -2.84 25.29
C GLU A 666 29.80 -4.35 25.10
N GLU A 667 29.09 -4.99 26.03
CA GLU A 667 28.75 -6.40 25.92
C GLU A 667 27.79 -6.67 24.76
N ALA A 668 26.76 -5.82 24.58
CA ALA A 668 25.88 -5.85 23.42
C ALA A 668 26.65 -5.63 22.11
N ARG A 669 27.64 -4.72 22.08
CA ARG A 669 28.52 -4.52 20.91
C ARG A 669 29.35 -5.77 20.60
N LYS A 670 29.89 -6.46 21.61
CA LYS A 670 30.60 -7.74 21.42
C LYS A 670 29.69 -8.81 20.85
N GLN A 671 28.46 -8.93 21.37
CA GLN A 671 27.47 -9.88 20.85
C GLN A 671 27.05 -9.54 19.42
N GLN A 672 26.84 -8.26 19.11
CA GLN A 672 26.53 -7.79 17.75
C GLN A 672 27.68 -8.12 16.77
N LEU A 673 28.94 -7.94 17.19
CA LEU A 673 30.10 -8.28 16.38
C LEU A 673 30.18 -9.79 16.11
N GLN A 674 29.91 -10.62 17.13
CA GLN A 674 29.83 -12.08 16.96
C GLN A 674 28.69 -12.49 16.03
N LEU A 675 27.53 -11.84 16.13
CA LEU A 675 26.39 -12.09 15.26
C LEU A 675 26.71 -11.70 13.81
N ARG A 676 27.36 -10.55 13.60
CA ARG A 676 27.82 -10.08 12.28
C ARG A 676 28.83 -11.05 11.66
N GLN A 677 29.80 -11.53 12.43
CA GLN A 677 30.74 -12.56 11.98
C GLN A 677 30.03 -13.87 11.64
N SER A 678 29.04 -14.28 12.43
CA SER A 678 28.23 -15.48 12.19
C SER A 678 27.39 -15.32 10.92
N PHE A 679 26.85 -14.13 10.67
CA PHE A 679 26.08 -13.82 9.46
C PHE A 679 26.94 -13.85 8.20
N VAL A 680 28.17 -13.33 8.26
CA VAL A 680 29.13 -13.42 7.15
C VAL A 680 29.45 -14.88 6.84
N LYS A 681 29.68 -15.71 7.86
CA LYS A 681 29.90 -17.16 7.68
C LYS A 681 28.68 -17.85 7.07
N PHE A 682 27.48 -17.52 7.55
CA PHE A 682 26.23 -18.08 7.03
C PHE A 682 25.98 -17.67 5.58
N ASN A 683 26.19 -16.40 5.23
CA ASN A 683 26.01 -15.90 3.87
C ASN A 683 27.02 -16.53 2.89
N THR A 684 28.27 -16.72 3.34
CA THR A 684 29.29 -17.46 2.58
C THR A 684 28.83 -18.91 2.33
N LEU A 685 28.28 -19.57 3.35
CA LEU A 685 27.75 -20.94 3.24
C LEU A 685 26.52 -21.03 2.32
N VAL A 686 25.64 -20.03 2.33
CA VAL A 686 24.50 -19.94 1.40
C VAL A 686 25.00 -19.79 -0.04
N LYS A 687 25.95 -18.88 -0.28
CA LYS A 687 26.54 -18.67 -1.60
C LYS A 687 27.21 -19.94 -2.14
N GLU A 688 28.00 -20.63 -1.32
CA GLU A 688 28.60 -21.91 -1.70
C GLU A 688 27.56 -23.00 -2.01
N ASN A 689 26.44 -23.04 -1.29
CA ASN A 689 25.37 -24.00 -1.56
C ASN A 689 24.63 -23.70 -2.86
N VAL A 690 24.40 -22.43 -3.18
CA VAL A 690 23.83 -22.00 -4.47
C VAL A 690 24.77 -22.39 -5.61
N GLU A 691 26.07 -22.08 -5.49
CA GLU A 691 27.07 -22.44 -6.50
C GLU A 691 27.24 -23.98 -6.67
N LYS A 692 27.07 -24.75 -5.60
CA LYS A 692 27.05 -26.23 -5.67
C LYS A 692 25.80 -26.73 -6.41
N ARG A 693 24.65 -26.11 -6.15
CA ARG A 693 23.38 -26.45 -6.80
C ARG A 693 23.41 -26.12 -8.29
N GLU A 694 23.88 -24.94 -8.68
CA GLU A 694 24.03 -24.55 -10.08
C GLU A 694 24.98 -25.50 -10.83
N ARG A 695 26.12 -25.88 -10.24
CA ARG A 695 27.02 -26.89 -10.82
C ARG A 695 26.37 -28.26 -10.96
N ALA A 696 25.53 -28.66 -10.02
CA ALA A 696 24.81 -29.93 -10.10
C ALA A 696 23.75 -29.90 -11.20
N GLU A 697 22.99 -28.81 -11.31
CA GLU A 697 21.98 -28.59 -12.36
C GLU A 697 22.63 -28.57 -13.75
N GLN A 698 23.80 -27.94 -13.90
CA GLN A 698 24.55 -27.94 -15.16
C GLN A 698 25.06 -29.34 -15.53
N LYS A 699 25.58 -30.11 -14.56
CA LYS A 699 25.97 -31.51 -14.80
C LYS A 699 24.79 -32.40 -15.19
N ILE A 700 23.62 -32.20 -14.57
CA ILE A 700 22.40 -32.94 -14.93
C ILE A 700 22.01 -32.63 -16.37
N LYS A 701 22.08 -31.35 -16.78
CA LYS A 701 21.80 -30.95 -18.16
C LYS A 701 22.76 -31.62 -19.15
N GLU A 702 24.07 -31.57 -18.90
CA GLU A 702 25.07 -32.22 -19.74
C GLU A 702 24.92 -33.75 -19.81
N GLU A 703 24.46 -34.39 -18.74
CA GLU A 703 24.18 -35.83 -18.72
C GLU A 703 22.91 -36.17 -19.52
N ASN A 704 21.86 -35.36 -19.40
CA ASN A 704 20.64 -35.50 -20.20
C ASN A 704 20.92 -35.35 -21.70
N GLU A 705 21.71 -34.34 -22.10
CA GLU A 705 22.12 -34.16 -23.49
C GLU A 705 22.91 -35.37 -24.02
N ARG A 706 23.78 -35.97 -23.19
CA ARG A 706 24.48 -37.22 -23.52
C ARG A 706 23.53 -38.41 -23.64
N GLN A 707 22.56 -38.54 -22.74
CA GLN A 707 21.56 -39.60 -22.80
C GLN A 707 20.73 -39.52 -24.08
N GLU A 708 20.32 -38.33 -24.50
CA GLU A 708 19.58 -38.13 -25.75
C GLU A 708 20.41 -38.50 -26.98
N LYS A 709 21.71 -38.18 -26.97
CA LYS A 709 22.61 -38.56 -28.06
C LYS A 709 22.72 -40.09 -28.14
N TYR A 710 22.93 -40.77 -27.02
CA TYR A 710 23.00 -42.24 -27.01
C TYR A 710 21.67 -42.88 -27.40
N LYS A 711 20.54 -42.29 -26.99
CA LYS A 711 19.21 -42.79 -27.39
C LYS A 711 19.03 -42.73 -28.90
N ARG A 712 19.45 -41.63 -29.55
CA ARG A 712 19.46 -41.50 -31.02
C ARG A 712 20.37 -42.53 -31.69
N GLU A 713 21.57 -42.76 -31.16
CA GLU A 713 22.49 -43.78 -31.68
C GLU A 713 21.92 -45.20 -31.54
N ILE A 714 21.24 -45.49 -30.42
CA ILE A 714 20.55 -46.77 -30.21
C ILE A 714 19.43 -46.94 -31.25
N GLU A 715 18.61 -45.92 -31.50
CA GLU A 715 17.54 -45.99 -32.51
C GLU A 715 18.09 -46.25 -33.92
N GLU A 716 19.19 -45.60 -34.31
CA GLU A 716 19.87 -45.86 -35.58
C GLU A 716 20.40 -47.30 -35.68
N LEU A 717 21.02 -47.79 -34.60
CA LEU A 717 21.53 -49.16 -34.54
C LEU A 717 20.39 -50.18 -34.59
N GLU A 718 19.28 -49.94 -33.91
CA GLU A 718 18.10 -50.80 -33.98
C GLU A 718 17.53 -50.88 -35.39
N GLN A 719 17.47 -49.76 -36.12
CA GLN A 719 17.04 -49.76 -37.52
C GLN A 719 17.97 -50.59 -38.40
N LYS A 720 19.30 -50.43 -38.25
CA LYS A 720 20.28 -51.27 -38.95
C LYS A 720 20.14 -52.74 -38.60
N LEU A 721 19.86 -53.06 -37.34
CA LEU A 721 19.67 -54.44 -36.88
C LEU A 721 18.40 -55.05 -37.48
N ARG A 722 17.29 -54.28 -37.57
CA ARG A 722 16.07 -54.71 -38.27
C ARG A 722 16.35 -54.99 -39.74
N TYR A 723 17.06 -54.09 -40.43
CA TYR A 723 17.45 -54.29 -41.82
C TYR A 723 18.30 -55.56 -42.01
N MET A 724 19.31 -55.77 -41.17
CA MET A 724 20.16 -56.97 -41.23
C MET A 724 19.38 -58.26 -40.94
N ARG A 725 18.38 -58.22 -40.05
CA ARG A 725 17.47 -59.36 -39.82
C ARG A 725 16.65 -59.66 -41.07
N ASP A 726 16.09 -58.65 -41.73
CA ASP A 726 15.35 -58.84 -42.98
C ASP A 726 16.22 -59.44 -44.08
N VAL A 727 17.48 -59.00 -44.20
CA VAL A 727 18.45 -59.57 -45.15
C VAL A 727 18.74 -61.03 -44.82
N ARG A 728 19.00 -61.35 -43.54
CA ARG A 728 19.20 -62.73 -43.08
C ARG A 728 17.99 -63.59 -43.40
N ASP A 729 16.78 -63.11 -43.11
CA ASP A 729 15.55 -63.88 -43.34
C ASP A 729 15.33 -64.12 -44.85
N LYS A 730 15.68 -63.17 -45.71
CA LYS A 730 15.72 -63.37 -47.18
C LYS A 730 16.77 -64.41 -47.59
N MET A 731 17.99 -64.32 -47.06
CA MET A 731 19.03 -65.31 -47.33
C MET A 731 18.62 -66.71 -46.87
N GLN A 732 17.95 -66.83 -45.73
CA GLN A 732 17.48 -68.10 -45.19
C GLN A 732 16.36 -68.70 -46.05
N ARG A 733 15.48 -67.87 -46.64
CA ARG A 733 14.56 -68.33 -47.69
C ARG A 733 15.29 -68.84 -48.91
N TYR A 734 16.30 -68.12 -49.42
CA TYR A 734 17.10 -68.58 -50.55
C TYR A 734 17.80 -69.91 -50.24
N VAL A 735 18.44 -70.04 -49.08
CA VAL A 735 19.04 -71.32 -48.65
C VAL A 735 18.00 -72.44 -48.64
N GLY A 736 16.78 -72.19 -48.15
CA GLY A 736 15.68 -73.15 -48.20
C GLY A 736 15.27 -73.51 -49.63
N GLU A 737 15.11 -72.52 -50.52
CA GLU A 737 14.77 -72.72 -51.93
C GLU A 737 15.84 -73.51 -52.69
N TYR A 738 17.12 -73.21 -52.45
CA TYR A 738 18.24 -73.85 -53.13
C TYR A 738 18.63 -75.20 -52.52
N ARG A 739 18.19 -75.51 -51.29
CA ARG A 739 18.44 -76.79 -50.62
C ARG A 739 17.97 -77.99 -51.44
N LYS A 740 16.91 -77.84 -52.23
CA LYS A 740 16.42 -78.90 -53.13
C LYS A 740 17.46 -79.30 -54.19
N TYR A 741 18.24 -78.34 -54.69
CA TYR A 741 19.30 -78.62 -55.67
C TYR A 741 20.52 -79.24 -54.99
N GLN A 742 20.87 -78.77 -53.79
CA GLN A 742 21.94 -79.39 -53.01
C GLN A 742 21.60 -80.85 -52.68
N ASN A 743 20.38 -81.13 -52.19
CA ASN A 743 19.91 -82.50 -51.92
C ASN A 743 19.92 -83.37 -53.19
N TYR A 744 19.61 -82.79 -54.36
CA TYR A 744 19.71 -83.50 -55.63
C TYR A 744 21.17 -83.84 -55.97
N LEU A 745 22.09 -82.89 -55.86
CA LEU A 745 23.51 -83.13 -56.11
C LEU A 745 24.11 -84.13 -55.11
N ASP A 746 23.72 -84.05 -53.82
CA ASP A 746 24.10 -85.04 -52.80
C ASP A 746 23.54 -86.43 -53.13
N ARG A 747 22.32 -86.54 -53.66
CA ARG A 747 21.80 -87.83 -54.16
C ARG A 747 22.62 -88.33 -55.34
N VAL A 748 22.97 -87.48 -56.30
CA VAL A 748 23.80 -87.87 -57.44
C VAL A 748 25.14 -88.43 -56.97
N VAL A 749 25.84 -87.73 -56.05
CA VAL A 749 27.10 -88.21 -55.45
C VAL A 749 26.92 -89.60 -54.81
N ASN A 750 25.89 -89.78 -53.98
CA ASN A 750 25.68 -91.01 -53.22
C ASN A 750 25.15 -92.20 -54.04
N GLU A 751 24.32 -91.95 -55.06
CA GLU A 751 23.68 -93.01 -55.86
C GLU A 751 24.56 -93.46 -57.03
N THR A 752 25.35 -92.56 -57.63
CA THR A 752 26.18 -92.90 -58.79
C THR A 752 27.58 -93.39 -58.43
N ASN A 753 28.10 -93.08 -57.23
CA ASN A 753 29.47 -93.40 -56.77
C ASN A 753 30.59 -92.95 -57.74
N GLU A 754 30.29 -92.17 -58.79
CA GLU A 754 31.26 -91.68 -59.77
C GLU A 754 31.97 -90.40 -59.31
N PHE A 755 31.40 -89.68 -58.34
CA PHE A 755 31.92 -88.42 -57.81
C PHE A 755 32.05 -88.52 -56.30
N GLN A 756 33.14 -88.02 -55.72
CA GLN A 756 33.39 -88.08 -54.27
C GLN A 756 32.80 -86.90 -53.51
N SER A 757 32.54 -85.78 -54.18
CA SER A 757 31.88 -84.61 -53.58
C SER A 757 31.15 -83.77 -54.63
N ILE A 758 30.20 -82.94 -54.19
CA ILE A 758 29.51 -82.00 -55.07
C ILE A 758 30.51 -81.07 -55.79
N ASN A 759 31.60 -80.67 -55.12
CA ASN A 759 32.64 -79.83 -55.75
C ASN A 759 33.34 -80.54 -56.91
N GLU A 760 33.45 -81.86 -56.88
CA GLU A 760 34.02 -82.62 -58.00
C GLU A 760 33.07 -82.66 -59.21
N ILE A 761 31.76 -82.69 -58.98
CA ILE A 761 30.75 -82.51 -60.03
C ILE A 761 30.89 -81.13 -60.66
N PHE A 762 31.01 -80.07 -59.85
CA PHE A 762 31.20 -78.72 -60.36
C PHE A 762 32.53 -78.57 -61.10
N ASN A 763 33.65 -79.03 -60.54
CA ASN A 763 34.94 -78.97 -61.21
C ASN A 763 34.95 -79.75 -62.52
N ARG A 764 34.28 -80.92 -62.57
CA ARG A 764 34.16 -81.69 -63.81
C ARG A 764 33.23 -81.03 -64.81
N TYR A 765 32.15 -80.40 -64.37
CA TYR A 765 31.30 -79.58 -65.22
C TYR A 765 32.07 -78.38 -65.76
N GLU A 766 32.79 -77.63 -64.93
CA GLU A 766 33.64 -76.52 -65.35
C GLU A 766 34.71 -77.00 -66.32
N THR A 767 35.41 -78.10 -66.02
CA THR A 767 36.41 -78.69 -66.93
C THR A 767 35.76 -79.12 -68.25
N LEU A 768 34.53 -79.64 -68.24
CA LEU A 768 33.81 -80.02 -69.46
C LEU A 768 33.29 -78.81 -70.23
N VAL A 769 32.88 -77.75 -69.54
CA VAL A 769 32.49 -76.48 -70.17
C VAL A 769 33.71 -75.82 -70.79
N GLU A 770 34.83 -75.75 -70.07
CA GLU A 770 36.11 -75.27 -70.58
C GLU A 770 36.63 -76.14 -71.72
N ALA A 771 36.55 -77.47 -71.62
CA ALA A 771 36.92 -78.38 -72.69
C ALA A 771 36.00 -78.22 -73.91
N ARG A 772 34.70 -78.01 -73.70
CA ARG A 772 33.74 -77.71 -74.77
C ARG A 772 34.04 -76.35 -75.40
N GLN A 773 34.40 -75.34 -74.60
CA GLN A 773 34.82 -74.03 -75.08
C GLN A 773 36.09 -74.18 -75.94
N ALA A 774 37.09 -74.90 -75.44
CA ALA A 774 38.33 -75.19 -76.17
C ALA A 774 38.11 -76.03 -77.44
N LEU A 775 37.17 -76.98 -77.41
CA LEU A 775 36.78 -77.76 -78.60
C LEU A 775 36.04 -76.89 -79.62
N SER A 776 35.19 -75.96 -79.17
CA SER A 776 34.55 -74.97 -80.04
C SER A 776 35.62 -74.10 -80.69
N ASP A 777 36.56 -73.58 -79.90
CA ASP A 777 37.68 -72.78 -80.39
C ASP A 777 38.62 -73.58 -81.33
N HIS A 778 38.69 -74.90 -81.17
CA HIS A 778 39.45 -75.78 -82.07
C HIS A 778 38.65 -76.13 -83.34
N GLN A 779 37.34 -76.29 -83.24
CA GLN A 779 36.46 -76.44 -84.40
C GLN A 779 36.50 -75.20 -85.27
N ASP A 780 36.44 -74.01 -84.66
CA ASP A 780 36.55 -72.73 -85.36
C ASP A 780 37.91 -72.62 -86.07
N ARG A 781 39.00 -73.02 -85.42
CA ARG A 781 40.34 -73.07 -86.05
C ARG A 781 40.45 -74.09 -87.19
N ASN A 782 39.83 -75.26 -87.07
CA ASN A 782 39.82 -76.26 -88.15
C ASN A 782 38.95 -75.82 -89.33
N LEU A 783 37.83 -75.13 -89.08
CA LEU A 783 37.02 -74.47 -90.11
C LEU A 783 37.83 -73.42 -90.85
N GLN A 784 38.62 -72.63 -90.11
CA GLN A 784 39.51 -71.61 -90.69
C GLN A 784 40.62 -72.23 -91.54
N MET A 785 41.25 -73.33 -91.09
CA MET A 785 42.22 -74.06 -91.93
C MET A 785 41.59 -74.70 -93.18
N LEU A 786 40.31 -75.09 -93.14
CA LEU A 786 39.58 -75.55 -94.31
C LEU A 786 39.25 -74.41 -95.28
N GLU A 787 38.98 -73.20 -94.79
CA GLU A 787 38.89 -71.97 -95.61
C GLU A 787 40.23 -71.62 -96.26
N ASP A 788 41.33 -71.69 -95.52
CA ASP A 788 42.69 -71.41 -96.01
C ASP A 788 43.14 -72.45 -97.06
N LYS A 789 42.83 -73.73 -96.86
CA LYS A 789 43.06 -74.78 -97.87
C LYS A 789 42.10 -74.71 -99.05
N GLY A 790 40.88 -74.22 -98.84
CA GLY A 790 39.93 -73.93 -99.91
C GLY A 790 40.41 -72.78 -100.81
N THR A 791 41.11 -71.81 -100.24
CA THR A 791 41.73 -70.71 -100.98
C THR A 791 43.02 -71.11 -101.69
N GLU A 792 43.79 -72.08 -101.17
CA GLU A 792 44.92 -72.70 -101.91
C GLU A 792 44.48 -73.45 -103.18
N ILE A 793 43.23 -73.93 -103.28
CA ILE A 793 42.74 -74.71 -104.43
C ILE A 793 42.23 -73.82 -105.58
N VAL A 794 41.99 -72.52 -105.35
CA VAL A 794 41.47 -71.59 -106.39
C VAL A 794 42.60 -70.81 -107.11
N LEU A 795 43.86 -70.99 -106.72
CA LEU A 795 45.03 -70.37 -107.38
C LEU A 795 45.97 -71.38 -108.09
N PHE A 796 45.40 -72.48 -108.61
CA PHE A 796 45.96 -73.22 -109.75
C PHE A 796 45.10 -73.04 -110.98
#